data_AF-A0A1E2SJI8-F1
#
_entry.id   AF-A0A1E2SJI8-F1
#
_cell.length_a   1.000
_cell.length_b   1.000
_cell.length_c   1.000
_cell.angle_alpha   90.00
_cell.angle_beta   90.00
_cell.angle_gamma   90.00
#
_symmetry.space_group_name_H-M   'P 1'
#
loop_
_entity.id
_entity.type
_entity.pdbx_description
1 polymer ?
#
loop_
_entity_poly.entity_id
_entity_poly.type
_entity_poly.pdbx_seq_one_letter_code
_entity_poly.pdbx_strand_id
1 'polypeptide(L)'
;MWRLERKSEDDETTSAAARDDALHPAKNRTAPHKLSLGAPGLMAGNIADPEWHRWREEIAAIGGPSPLLHFEDSPRTRIELSTTHPGGLPQFITGQSTLLSSLIRDELALRTARAAANAITAKGIELRSVRGIEAVHLAIGLAQWRHGTQEHSAPILLRPLAIRRYGRDFELKLKGAPFLNPGLARCLAEQFQITLDADVFLALALDNGAFKPQPVIDRLRGLTSHLPWFNVQPRLVVSSFADVAPALRAEADDLDSVMLNALAGNPTALLAVESAFNPVETIKQDERPPATDSLLLDADEEQENVVAQIAAGNSLVVKTLPGTGGTQTIVNAIGALVAQHKRVLVVGPRRSSLDDIAQRFAKVGLPGVAVTPRSLRRDLIQTIGRNEKAEQPRVTDVDEALVRLRKVLLDYRGALTRRDPVLQVSVLDALRELSRLALLPAPPSTTARLGCRSIETLAGDRSAAADALIRSARLGEFRYGPGDSPWYGASFTTTEEGKSAHDLAKKLNRSELPRLLERAKTLIGQTRMRPFETIAELGVYLRLLLDIRETLDRFTPAVFDRSLTELIAATASRRESPGMAGANRRRLRKLALEYVRPGVHVTDLNESLRRIQQQRILWNRFAVAGVVPEVPVGIADVQVAYQRVAEDLARLDIPLRRTGTPHSLAALPIAELVRQIAGLSAESEVLANLQERTTLLTRLRELELDPLLVDLSARHVPETQVSAELELAWWQSVLEALLAADRALLSGNTSVLDRLEADFRLVDEAHASATGKQLAWLLAETWKIGIVDWPDEAAALKRLLTAGVPTAESLNAAAPHLSRPLAPVWLISPYEAPSLGREIAFDVVVVVDAGAASLAENVPVLRRAKQVVAFGDPVTQTPSRFDIGVHEYGSASAGADVDGLNADSALARLSELLPVYTLSRSYRAGGEDLAELVNRRFYGGKIDSLPWAGTYLGHGSLSLHYVTGGQGMPDSDTGAVESTDAEVARVVDLVLRHAVERPRESLMVITASERHAVRVNQAVLNAFAKRTELADFILGDRSEPFTVVTLDQSVGQSRDRVVFSIGYGRTPHGRLLSNFGALAEPGGERLLAIGMTRARRGMDIVSCFRPEDIDETRMRHGIAALAQVLGEADNLQAAAPEYLSPDADPMIADLAKRLARRGLDVQLAYRGKLTLVASNEGRAVVVETDDDVNRGSLRESLRLRPDVLRRLGWHYLRVHNFELFADPDTVAGRIAKLIGVQEPDAVTAPVTLPV
;
A
#
# COMPACT_ATOMS: atom_id res chain seq x y z
N MET A 1 -2.69 34.94 25.12
CA MET A 1 -2.52 36.39 24.88
C MET A 1 -3.83 37.09 25.21
N TRP A 2 -3.76 38.08 26.10
CA TRP A 2 -4.68 39.22 26.34
C TRP A 2 -6.18 39.00 26.58
N ARG A 3 -6.57 39.31 27.84
CA ARG A 3 -7.92 39.65 28.31
C ARG A 3 -8.39 40.99 27.70
N LEU A 4 -9.70 41.19 27.62
CA LEU A 4 -10.30 42.50 27.82
C LEU A 4 -11.73 42.38 28.37
N GLU A 5 -11.98 43.27 29.31
CA GLU A 5 -13.03 43.33 30.31
C GLU A 5 -14.34 43.90 29.77
N ARG A 6 -15.46 43.56 30.43
CA ARG A 6 -16.46 44.57 30.80
C ARG A 6 -17.21 44.16 32.06
N LYS A 7 -17.02 44.97 33.09
CA LYS A 7 -17.69 45.00 34.39
C LYS A 7 -18.85 46.01 34.31
N SER A 8 -19.97 45.70 34.97
CA SER A 8 -20.83 46.70 35.62
C SER A 8 -21.50 46.07 36.85
N GLU A 9 -21.05 46.56 38.00
CA GLU A 9 -21.67 46.61 39.35
C GLU A 9 -23.07 47.29 39.27
N ASP A 10 -24.08 47.14 40.14
CA ASP A 10 -24.30 46.81 41.57
C ASP A 10 -25.68 46.08 41.66
N ASP A 11 -26.14 45.37 42.71
CA ASP A 11 -26.22 45.77 44.12
C ASP A 11 -26.61 44.58 45.05
N GLU A 12 -26.38 44.77 46.34
CA GLU A 12 -26.17 43.80 47.44
C GLU A 12 -27.40 43.03 47.97
N THR A 13 -27.20 41.80 48.50
CA THR A 13 -27.23 41.49 49.97
C THR A 13 -27.21 39.98 50.30
N THR A 14 -26.12 39.57 50.95
CA THR A 14 -25.97 38.60 52.08
C THR A 14 -26.81 37.31 52.18
N SER A 15 -26.14 36.15 52.19
CA SER A 15 -26.05 35.23 53.36
C SER A 15 -25.31 33.93 53.01
N ALA A 16 -24.49 33.47 53.96
CA ALA A 16 -23.53 32.39 53.85
C ALA A 16 -24.12 30.98 54.11
N ALA A 17 -23.33 29.98 53.69
CA ALA A 17 -23.23 28.59 54.16
C ALA A 17 -24.23 27.54 53.62
N ALA A 18 -23.76 26.73 52.65
CA ALA A 18 -23.59 25.27 52.80
C ALA A 18 -22.85 24.71 51.57
N ARG A 19 -21.70 24.05 51.82
CA ARG A 19 -21.07 23.10 50.90
C ARG A 19 -21.74 21.73 51.08
N ASP A 20 -21.62 20.91 50.03
CA ASP A 20 -22.05 19.51 49.86
C ASP A 20 -23.54 19.26 49.62
N ASP A 21 -23.92 19.24 48.32
CA ASP A 21 -24.79 18.19 47.75
C ASP A 21 -24.81 18.20 46.20
N ALA A 22 -23.65 18.21 45.55
CA ALA A 22 -23.54 18.21 44.09
C ALA A 22 -23.05 16.87 43.52
N LEU A 23 -23.74 15.77 43.85
CA LEU A 23 -23.47 14.45 43.26
C LEU A 23 -24.72 13.59 43.03
N HIS A 24 -25.83 14.19 42.60
CA HIS A 24 -26.88 13.46 41.88
C HIS A 24 -27.55 14.39 40.86
N PRO A 25 -27.51 14.12 39.54
CA PRO A 25 -28.43 14.80 38.63
C PRO A 25 -29.83 14.33 39.00
N ALA A 26 -30.61 15.22 39.60
CA ALA A 26 -32.00 14.98 39.95
C ALA A 26 -32.76 14.47 38.71
N LYS A 27 -33.24 13.23 38.77
CA LYS A 27 -34.27 12.68 37.87
C LYS A 27 -35.59 13.39 38.15
N ASN A 28 -35.72 14.64 37.70
CA ASN A 28 -37.01 15.31 37.63
C ASN A 28 -37.25 15.80 36.21
N ARG A 29 -37.57 14.85 35.33
CA ARG A 29 -38.27 15.12 34.07
C ARG A 29 -39.69 14.60 34.25
N THR A 30 -40.64 15.50 34.51
CA THR A 30 -42.05 15.20 34.24
C THR A 30 -42.13 14.88 32.75
N ALA A 31 -42.42 13.62 32.41
CA ALA A 31 -42.52 13.22 31.03
C ALA A 31 -43.67 14.01 30.35
N PRO A 32 -43.49 14.50 29.11
CA PRO A 32 -44.47 15.38 28.45
C PRO A 32 -45.90 14.79 28.40
N HIS A 33 -46.02 13.46 28.30
CA HIS A 33 -47.29 12.74 28.33
C HIS A 33 -48.06 12.82 29.68
N LYS A 34 -47.45 13.39 30.72
CA LYS A 34 -48.07 13.64 32.04
C LYS A 34 -48.57 15.09 32.19
N LEU A 35 -48.39 15.94 31.19
CA LEU A 35 -48.90 17.32 31.19
C LEU A 35 -50.30 17.36 30.57
N SER A 36 -51.32 17.65 31.36
CA SER A 36 -52.68 17.90 30.86
C SER A 36 -52.80 19.35 30.39
N LEU A 37 -53.18 19.57 29.12
CA LEU A 37 -53.32 20.90 28.53
C LEU A 37 -54.69 21.56 28.78
N GLY A 38 -55.56 20.97 29.60
CA GLY A 38 -56.85 21.57 29.98
C GLY A 38 -57.89 21.71 28.85
N ALA A 39 -57.55 21.38 27.59
CA ALA A 39 -58.46 21.37 26.46
C ALA A 39 -58.90 19.92 26.13
N PRO A 40 -60.21 19.61 26.05
CA PRO A 40 -60.74 18.24 25.98
C PRO A 40 -60.46 17.46 24.67
N GLY A 41 -59.64 18.01 23.76
CA GLY A 41 -59.25 17.35 22.51
C GLY A 41 -57.76 17.45 22.16
N LEU A 42 -56.93 18.08 23.00
CA LEU A 42 -55.48 18.19 22.79
C LEU A 42 -54.76 17.42 23.90
N MET A 43 -54.20 16.27 23.55
CA MET A 43 -53.32 15.52 24.44
C MET A 43 -51.87 15.92 24.17
N ALA A 44 -51.12 16.29 25.22
CA ALA A 44 -49.67 16.43 25.10
C ALA A 44 -49.06 15.03 24.86
N GLY A 45 -48.49 14.79 23.68
CA GLY A 45 -47.82 13.54 23.32
C GLY A 45 -46.32 13.74 23.18
N ASN A 46 -45.53 12.67 23.35
CA ASN A 46 -44.13 12.72 22.94
C ASN A 46 -44.09 12.71 21.41
N ILE A 47 -43.30 13.61 20.80
CA ILE A 47 -43.14 13.67 19.34
C ILE A 47 -42.64 12.34 18.75
N ALA A 48 -41.95 11.52 19.56
CA ALA A 48 -41.47 10.21 19.19
C ALA A 48 -42.54 9.09 19.26
N ASP A 49 -43.68 9.31 19.92
CA ASP A 49 -44.70 8.26 20.16
C ASP A 49 -45.22 7.61 18.85
N PRO A 50 -45.52 8.34 17.77
CA PRO A 50 -45.99 7.73 16.52
C PRO A 50 -44.97 6.76 15.91
N GLU A 51 -43.68 7.13 15.88
CA GLU A 51 -42.61 6.28 15.38
C GLU A 51 -42.39 5.07 16.30
N TRP A 52 -42.47 5.25 17.62
CA TRP A 52 -42.40 4.14 18.57
C TRP A 52 -43.53 3.13 18.37
N HIS A 53 -44.75 3.60 18.09
CA HIS A 53 -45.87 2.75 17.73
C HIS A 53 -45.62 2.00 16.43
N ARG A 54 -45.12 2.68 15.39
CA ARG A 54 -44.73 2.04 14.12
C ARG A 54 -43.70 0.93 14.33
N TRP A 55 -42.62 1.19 15.06
CA TRP A 55 -41.59 0.18 15.33
C TRP A 55 -42.14 -1.02 16.12
N ARG A 56 -43.03 -0.79 17.08
CA ARG A 56 -43.68 -1.86 17.85
C ARG A 56 -44.57 -2.75 16.96
N GLU A 57 -45.30 -2.15 16.03
CA GLU A 57 -46.12 -2.89 15.05
C GLU A 57 -45.26 -3.71 14.09
N GLU A 58 -44.17 -3.11 13.58
CA GLU A 58 -43.20 -3.82 12.75
C GLU A 58 -42.56 -4.99 13.49
N ILE A 59 -42.14 -4.79 14.74
CA ILE A 59 -41.56 -5.85 15.60
C ILE A 59 -42.57 -6.98 15.80
N ALA A 60 -43.85 -6.67 15.98
CA ALA A 60 -44.91 -7.67 16.16
C ALA A 60 -45.15 -8.52 14.90
N ALA A 61 -44.77 -8.03 13.72
CA ALA A 61 -44.90 -8.73 12.45
C ALA A 61 -43.63 -9.53 12.05
N ILE A 62 -42.51 -9.39 12.77
CA ILE A 62 -41.25 -10.09 12.47
C ILE A 62 -41.45 -11.61 12.56
N GLY A 63 -41.01 -12.33 11.53
CA GLY A 63 -41.05 -13.79 11.52
C GLY A 63 -42.39 -14.40 11.12
N GLY A 64 -43.37 -13.57 10.73
CA GLY A 64 -44.68 -14.02 10.26
C GLY A 64 -45.56 -14.63 11.34
N PRO A 65 -46.60 -15.39 10.96
CA PRO A 65 -47.42 -16.13 11.90
C PRO A 65 -46.58 -17.13 12.71
N SER A 66 -46.66 -17.05 14.04
CA SER A 66 -45.84 -17.85 14.94
C SER A 66 -46.11 -19.36 14.77
N PRO A 67 -45.14 -20.18 14.32
CA PRO A 67 -45.30 -21.63 14.21
C PRO A 67 -45.39 -22.31 15.59
N LEU A 68 -45.16 -21.57 16.68
CA LEU A 68 -45.40 -22.03 18.04
C LEU A 68 -46.89 -22.05 18.39
N LEU A 69 -47.74 -21.32 17.68
CA LEU A 69 -49.18 -21.21 17.93
C LEU A 69 -50.05 -21.55 16.71
N HIS A 70 -49.52 -21.38 15.51
CA HIS A 70 -50.20 -21.55 14.23
C HIS A 70 -49.40 -22.47 13.31
N PHE A 71 -49.01 -23.65 13.81
CA PHE A 71 -48.31 -24.65 13.02
C PHE A 71 -49.20 -25.20 11.89
N GLU A 72 -48.78 -24.97 10.65
CA GLU A 72 -49.39 -25.53 9.45
C GLU A 72 -49.03 -27.02 9.34
N ASP A 73 -49.94 -27.88 9.79
CA ASP A 73 -49.75 -29.32 9.81
C ASP A 73 -50.06 -29.96 8.44
N SER A 74 -49.13 -29.81 7.48
CA SER A 74 -49.18 -30.43 6.14
C SER A 74 -48.03 -31.44 5.90
N PRO A 75 -48.19 -32.50 5.05
CA PRO A 75 -47.11 -33.43 4.73
C PRO A 75 -45.84 -32.81 4.14
N ARG A 76 -45.93 -31.61 3.54
CA ARG A 76 -44.77 -30.88 3.01
C ARG A 76 -44.05 -30.00 4.03
N THR A 77 -44.73 -29.59 5.09
CA THR A 77 -44.19 -28.68 6.12
C THR A 77 -43.61 -29.43 7.31
N ARG A 78 -43.69 -30.78 7.31
CA ARG A 78 -43.34 -31.60 8.47
C ARG A 78 -42.67 -32.93 8.12
N ILE A 79 -41.76 -33.38 8.98
CA ILE A 79 -41.33 -34.79 9.01
C ILE A 79 -42.10 -35.49 10.14
N GLU A 80 -42.91 -36.48 9.77
CA GLU A 80 -43.68 -37.28 10.71
C GLU A 80 -42.84 -38.42 11.29
N LEU A 81 -42.67 -38.44 12.62
CA LEU A 81 -41.88 -39.43 13.36
C LEU A 81 -42.72 -40.20 14.39
N SER A 82 -44.05 -40.11 14.36
CA SER A 82 -44.91 -40.86 15.29
C SER A 82 -44.94 -42.36 15.01
N THR A 83 -44.67 -42.79 13.77
CA THR A 83 -44.70 -44.21 13.32
C THR A 83 -43.33 -44.68 12.80
N THR A 84 -42.26 -44.41 13.54
CA THR A 84 -40.88 -44.79 13.16
C THR A 84 -40.56 -46.27 13.34
N HIS A 85 -39.60 -46.77 12.56
CA HIS A 85 -39.10 -48.13 12.68
C HIS A 85 -38.35 -48.37 14.02
N PRO A 86 -38.63 -49.48 14.74
CA PRO A 86 -38.03 -49.77 16.06
C PRO A 86 -36.49 -49.82 16.09
N GLY A 87 -35.86 -50.10 14.94
CA GLY A 87 -34.40 -50.18 14.83
C GLY A 87 -33.66 -48.83 14.85
N GLY A 88 -34.31 -47.74 14.40
CA GLY A 88 -33.68 -46.41 14.31
C GLY A 88 -34.08 -45.46 15.46
N LEU A 89 -35.28 -45.62 16.00
CA LEU A 89 -35.82 -44.74 17.03
C LEU A 89 -34.98 -44.68 18.33
N PRO A 90 -34.47 -45.80 18.89
CA PRO A 90 -33.62 -45.75 20.09
C PRO A 90 -32.32 -44.97 19.87
N GLN A 91 -31.70 -45.10 18.69
CA GLN A 91 -30.49 -44.36 18.34
C GLN A 91 -30.77 -42.85 18.24
N PHE A 92 -31.90 -42.49 17.61
CA PHE A 92 -32.31 -41.10 17.48
C PHE A 92 -32.64 -40.45 18.83
N ILE A 93 -33.41 -41.12 19.69
CA ILE A 93 -33.80 -40.60 21.02
C ILE A 93 -32.57 -40.41 21.93
N THR A 94 -31.58 -41.29 21.84
CA THR A 94 -30.31 -41.19 22.58
C THR A 94 -29.36 -40.10 22.04
N GLY A 95 -29.75 -39.40 20.97
CA GLY A 95 -28.99 -38.26 20.41
C GLY A 95 -27.88 -38.66 19.43
N GLN A 96 -27.87 -39.91 18.95
CA GLN A 96 -26.96 -40.35 17.90
C GLN A 96 -27.41 -39.83 16.54
N SER A 97 -26.44 -39.63 15.63
CA SER A 97 -26.73 -39.34 14.22
C SER A 97 -27.54 -40.48 13.61
N THR A 98 -28.72 -40.17 13.09
CA THR A 98 -29.62 -41.18 12.51
C THR A 98 -30.08 -40.74 11.12
N LEU A 99 -29.99 -41.65 10.15
CA LEU A 99 -30.48 -41.40 8.79
C LEU A 99 -32.01 -41.47 8.75
N LEU A 100 -32.63 -40.60 7.95
CA LEU A 100 -34.08 -40.53 7.77
C LEU A 100 -34.64 -41.86 7.24
N SER A 101 -33.93 -42.52 6.31
CA SER A 101 -34.28 -43.85 5.81
C SER A 101 -34.20 -44.97 6.87
N SER A 102 -33.46 -44.76 7.97
CA SER A 102 -33.44 -45.71 9.10
C SER A 102 -34.64 -45.53 10.04
N LEU A 103 -35.24 -44.34 10.04
CA LEU A 103 -36.43 -44.00 10.84
C LEU A 103 -37.73 -44.35 10.09
N ILE A 104 -37.77 -44.17 8.77
CA ILE A 104 -38.95 -44.40 7.93
C ILE A 104 -38.62 -45.42 6.84
N ARG A 105 -39.22 -46.62 6.93
CA ARG A 105 -39.02 -47.71 5.96
C ARG A 105 -40.02 -47.75 4.81
N ASP A 106 -41.20 -47.17 4.99
CA ASP A 106 -42.21 -47.10 3.92
C ASP A 106 -41.77 -46.14 2.80
N GLU A 107 -41.79 -46.58 1.54
CA GLU A 107 -41.23 -45.83 0.42
C GLU A 107 -42.02 -44.56 0.08
N LEU A 108 -43.35 -44.57 0.26
CA LEU A 108 -44.20 -43.40 -0.01
C LEU A 108 -44.04 -42.36 1.10
N ALA A 109 -44.05 -42.79 2.36
CA ALA A 109 -43.77 -41.95 3.51
C ALA A 109 -42.35 -41.37 3.47
N LEU A 110 -41.34 -42.17 3.11
CA LEU A 110 -39.96 -41.72 2.99
C LEU A 110 -39.78 -40.67 1.88
N ARG A 111 -40.45 -40.83 0.73
CA ARG A 111 -40.45 -39.80 -0.33
C ARG A 111 -41.03 -38.48 0.15
N THR A 112 -42.16 -38.52 0.84
CA THR A 112 -42.82 -37.33 1.40
C THR A 112 -41.95 -36.68 2.47
N ALA A 113 -41.40 -37.48 3.39
CA ALA A 113 -40.49 -37.01 4.43
C ALA A 113 -39.21 -36.38 3.87
N ARG A 114 -38.66 -36.91 2.76
CA ARG A 114 -37.50 -36.30 2.08
C ARG A 114 -37.84 -34.95 1.44
N ALA A 115 -39.04 -34.79 0.89
CA ALA A 115 -39.48 -33.49 0.37
C ALA A 115 -39.60 -32.45 1.49
N ALA A 116 -40.27 -32.81 2.60
CA ALA A 116 -40.34 -31.95 3.77
C ALA A 116 -38.97 -31.67 4.40
N ALA A 117 -38.09 -32.68 4.47
CA ALA A 117 -36.73 -32.53 4.98
C ALA A 117 -35.90 -31.55 4.12
N ASN A 118 -36.07 -31.54 2.79
CA ASN A 118 -35.45 -30.52 1.94
C ASN A 118 -35.95 -29.12 2.32
N ALA A 119 -37.27 -28.91 2.42
CA ALA A 119 -37.84 -27.61 2.76
C ALA A 119 -37.42 -27.12 4.15
N ILE A 120 -37.50 -27.98 5.17
CA ILE A 120 -37.09 -27.68 6.55
C ILE A 120 -35.58 -27.41 6.63
N THR A 121 -34.76 -28.18 5.91
CA THR A 121 -33.31 -27.96 5.88
C THR A 121 -32.97 -26.63 5.21
N ALA A 122 -33.59 -26.32 4.06
CA ALA A 122 -33.41 -25.04 3.38
C ALA A 122 -33.81 -23.87 4.28
N LYS A 123 -34.99 -23.95 4.91
CA LYS A 123 -35.49 -22.92 5.83
C LYS A 123 -34.61 -22.77 7.07
N GLY A 124 -34.16 -23.88 7.63
CA GLY A 124 -33.24 -23.88 8.78
C GLY A 124 -31.87 -23.29 8.44
N ILE A 125 -31.36 -23.50 7.22
CA ILE A 125 -30.12 -22.88 6.74
C ILE A 125 -30.33 -21.38 6.57
N GLU A 126 -31.39 -20.94 5.90
CA GLU A 126 -31.76 -19.53 5.70
C GLU A 126 -31.85 -18.78 7.03
N LEU A 127 -32.69 -19.26 7.97
CA LEU A 127 -32.89 -18.60 9.26
C LEU A 127 -31.59 -18.57 10.09
N ARG A 128 -30.79 -19.63 10.04
CA ARG A 128 -29.52 -19.67 10.78
C ARG A 128 -28.47 -18.75 10.18
N SER A 129 -28.34 -18.70 8.84
CA SER A 129 -27.30 -17.93 8.17
C SER A 129 -27.63 -16.44 8.10
N VAL A 130 -28.87 -16.11 7.73
CA VAL A 130 -29.32 -14.73 7.47
C VAL A 130 -29.85 -14.05 8.72
N ARG A 131 -30.45 -14.81 9.66
CA ARG A 131 -31.10 -14.26 10.86
C ARG A 131 -30.44 -14.67 12.18
N GLY A 132 -29.57 -15.68 12.17
CA GLY A 132 -28.98 -16.23 13.39
C GLY A 132 -29.96 -17.06 14.23
N ILE A 133 -31.17 -17.33 13.72
CA ILE A 133 -32.26 -18.05 14.42
C ILE A 133 -32.11 -19.56 14.21
N GLU A 134 -32.11 -20.33 15.30
CA GLU A 134 -32.18 -21.79 15.26
C GLU A 134 -33.62 -22.24 15.44
N ALA A 135 -34.33 -22.48 14.33
CA ALA A 135 -35.75 -22.81 14.38
C ALA A 135 -36.06 -24.30 14.27
N VAL A 136 -35.14 -25.15 13.82
CA VAL A 136 -35.43 -26.58 13.59
C VAL A 136 -35.50 -27.33 14.94
N HIS A 137 -36.69 -27.82 15.27
CA HIS A 137 -36.97 -28.56 16.50
C HIS A 137 -37.81 -29.80 16.23
N LEU A 138 -37.66 -30.79 17.11
CA LEU A 138 -38.63 -31.87 17.30
C LEU A 138 -39.74 -31.38 18.23
N ALA A 139 -40.95 -31.22 17.70
CA ALA A 139 -42.18 -31.07 18.47
C ALA A 139 -42.62 -32.40 19.06
N ILE A 140 -42.94 -32.37 20.34
CA ILE A 140 -43.43 -33.50 21.12
C ILE A 140 -44.83 -33.15 21.62
N GLY A 141 -45.82 -33.84 21.07
CA GLY A 141 -47.22 -33.56 21.29
C GLY A 141 -47.68 -32.31 20.54
N LEU A 142 -48.92 -32.33 20.06
CA LEU A 142 -49.58 -31.19 19.43
C LEU A 142 -50.89 -30.89 20.16
N ALA A 143 -51.09 -29.63 20.53
CA ALA A 143 -52.32 -29.09 21.08
C ALA A 143 -53.04 -28.30 19.99
N GLN A 144 -54.33 -28.57 19.80
CA GLN A 144 -55.18 -27.90 18.82
C GLN A 144 -56.43 -27.37 19.50
N TRP A 145 -56.76 -26.10 19.23
CA TRP A 145 -57.95 -25.48 19.79
C TRP A 145 -58.42 -24.28 18.97
N ARG A 146 -59.60 -23.75 19.30
CA ARG A 146 -60.16 -22.55 18.67
C ARG A 146 -60.41 -21.49 19.73
N HIS A 147 -60.06 -20.25 19.43
CA HIS A 147 -60.35 -19.09 20.29
C HIS A 147 -60.87 -17.94 19.43
N GLY A 148 -62.14 -17.58 19.61
CA GLY A 148 -62.83 -16.68 18.70
C GLY A 148 -62.91 -17.26 17.28
N THR A 149 -62.44 -16.51 16.28
CA THR A 149 -62.38 -16.94 14.87
C THR A 149 -61.05 -17.60 14.50
N GLN A 150 -60.07 -17.63 15.40
CA GLN A 150 -58.72 -18.14 15.12
C GLN A 150 -58.60 -19.62 15.52
N GLU A 151 -57.93 -20.39 14.67
CA GLU A 151 -57.53 -21.76 14.95
C GLU A 151 -56.05 -21.79 15.37
N HIS A 152 -55.77 -22.58 16.40
CA HIS A 152 -54.44 -22.75 16.96
C HIS A 152 -53.99 -24.20 16.85
N SER A 153 -52.72 -24.39 16.54
CA SER A 153 -52.03 -25.67 16.43
C SER A 153 -50.62 -25.45 16.97
N ALA A 154 -50.33 -25.97 18.16
CA ALA A 154 -49.13 -25.65 18.90
C ALA A 154 -48.41 -26.91 19.39
N PRO A 155 -47.09 -27.02 19.23
CA PRO A 155 -46.27 -28.00 19.95
C PRO A 155 -46.41 -27.85 21.46
N ILE A 156 -46.37 -28.96 22.21
CA ILE A 156 -46.36 -28.90 23.68
C ILE A 156 -44.92 -28.71 24.17
N LEU A 157 -44.04 -29.67 23.87
CA LEU A 157 -42.61 -29.57 24.14
C LEU A 157 -41.84 -29.49 22.83
N LEU A 158 -40.69 -28.82 22.87
CA LEU A 158 -39.77 -28.67 21.76
C LEU A 158 -38.40 -29.18 22.17
N ARG A 159 -37.71 -29.89 21.27
CA ARG A 159 -36.31 -30.29 21.47
C ARG A 159 -35.47 -29.86 20.27
N PRO A 160 -34.37 -29.11 20.46
CA PRO A 160 -33.53 -28.67 19.36
C PRO A 160 -33.05 -29.84 18.51
N LEU A 161 -33.06 -29.69 17.19
CA LEU A 161 -32.68 -30.75 16.25
C LEU A 161 -31.77 -30.20 15.16
N ALA A 162 -30.65 -30.86 14.93
CA ALA A 162 -29.84 -30.65 13.74
C ALA A 162 -30.29 -31.60 12.63
N ILE A 163 -30.56 -31.03 11.47
CA ILE A 163 -30.82 -31.75 10.23
C ILE A 163 -29.76 -31.32 9.21
N ARG A 164 -29.16 -32.30 8.53
CA ARG A 164 -28.27 -32.04 7.39
C ARG A 164 -28.50 -33.08 6.30
N ARG A 165 -28.21 -32.70 5.06
CA ARG A 165 -28.29 -33.61 3.93
C ARG A 165 -27.08 -34.56 3.94
N TYR A 166 -27.31 -35.84 3.64
CA TYR A 166 -26.29 -36.88 3.54
C TYR A 166 -26.53 -37.71 2.27
N GLY A 167 -25.83 -37.40 1.19
CA GLY A 167 -26.10 -38.02 -0.12
C GLY A 167 -27.50 -37.73 -0.65
N ARG A 168 -28.30 -38.78 -0.86
CA ARG A 168 -29.72 -38.72 -1.24
C ARG A 168 -30.67 -38.75 -0.05
N ASP A 169 -30.15 -38.79 1.17
CA ASP A 169 -30.91 -38.89 2.41
C ASP A 169 -30.63 -37.71 3.36
N PHE A 170 -31.20 -37.74 4.55
CA PHE A 170 -30.99 -36.74 5.59
C PHE A 170 -30.51 -37.38 6.87
N GLU A 171 -29.57 -36.75 7.55
CA GLU A 171 -29.13 -37.11 8.87
C GLU A 171 -29.77 -36.18 9.89
N LEU A 172 -30.38 -36.76 10.93
CA LEU A 172 -31.03 -36.05 12.02
C LEU A 172 -30.30 -36.36 13.33
N LYS A 173 -30.13 -35.32 14.16
CA LYS A 173 -29.49 -35.43 15.47
C LYS A 173 -30.15 -34.50 16.49
N LEU A 174 -30.65 -35.05 17.59
CA LEU A 174 -31.19 -34.26 18.69
C LEU A 174 -30.07 -33.52 19.43
N LYS A 175 -30.34 -32.28 19.79
CA LYS A 175 -29.44 -31.38 20.52
C LYS A 175 -30.12 -30.91 21.81
N GLY A 176 -29.32 -30.74 22.86
CA GLY A 176 -29.78 -30.18 24.13
C GLY A 176 -30.92 -30.96 24.81
N ALA A 177 -31.52 -30.30 25.79
CA ALA A 177 -32.70 -30.77 26.52
C ALA A 177 -34.00 -30.25 25.86
N PRO A 178 -35.13 -30.96 26.03
CA PRO A 178 -36.43 -30.42 25.64
C PRO A 178 -36.83 -29.23 26.53
N PHE A 179 -37.68 -28.34 26.02
CA PHE A 179 -38.26 -27.22 26.75
C PHE A 179 -39.74 -27.04 26.41
N LEU A 180 -40.50 -26.43 27.32
CA LEU A 180 -41.93 -26.15 27.12
C LEU A 180 -42.12 -25.04 26.08
N ASN A 181 -43.08 -25.19 25.17
CA ASN A 181 -43.43 -24.15 24.23
C ASN A 181 -43.92 -22.89 24.96
N PRO A 182 -43.15 -21.78 24.94
CA PRO A 182 -43.48 -20.58 25.68
C PRO A 182 -44.72 -19.87 25.11
N GLY A 183 -44.96 -19.99 23.79
CA GLY A 183 -46.16 -19.45 23.15
C GLY A 183 -47.42 -20.13 23.67
N LEU A 184 -47.42 -21.46 23.71
CA LEU A 184 -48.54 -22.24 24.26
C LEU A 184 -48.81 -21.88 25.72
N ALA A 185 -47.77 -21.86 26.56
CA ALA A 185 -47.90 -21.55 27.99
C ALA A 185 -48.51 -20.16 28.23
N ARG A 186 -48.04 -19.14 27.50
CA ARG A 186 -48.58 -17.78 27.57
C ARG A 186 -50.04 -17.73 27.12
N CYS A 187 -50.34 -18.35 25.99
CA CYS A 187 -51.67 -18.34 25.40
C CYS A 187 -52.71 -19.04 26.29
N LEU A 188 -52.37 -20.18 26.90
CA LEU A 188 -53.26 -20.87 27.84
C LEU A 188 -53.50 -20.08 29.13
N ALA A 189 -52.49 -19.37 29.62
CA ALA A 189 -52.63 -18.48 30.78
C ALA A 189 -53.55 -17.29 30.46
N GLU A 190 -53.35 -16.64 29.30
CA GLU A 190 -54.15 -15.49 28.88
C GLU A 190 -55.60 -15.87 28.52
N GLN A 191 -55.80 -16.91 27.70
CA GLN A 191 -57.11 -17.29 27.18
C GLN A 191 -57.96 -18.10 28.18
N PHE A 192 -57.33 -18.97 28.96
CA PHE A 192 -58.05 -19.95 29.80
C PHE A 192 -57.63 -19.94 31.28
N GLN A 193 -56.73 -19.03 31.68
CA GLN A 193 -56.20 -18.96 33.05
C GLN A 193 -55.54 -20.28 33.51
N ILE A 194 -55.00 -21.06 32.57
CA ILE A 194 -54.27 -22.30 32.83
C ILE A 194 -52.77 -21.99 32.82
N THR A 195 -52.12 -22.08 33.98
CA THR A 195 -50.67 -21.92 34.09
C THR A 195 -49.97 -23.26 33.89
N LEU A 196 -49.03 -23.31 32.95
CA LEU A 196 -48.17 -24.46 32.74
C LEU A 196 -46.81 -24.25 33.43
N ASP A 197 -46.48 -25.12 34.38
CA ASP A 197 -45.16 -25.15 35.02
C ASP A 197 -44.17 -25.90 34.12
N ALA A 198 -43.18 -25.17 33.60
CA ALA A 198 -42.19 -25.70 32.67
C ALA A 198 -41.30 -26.79 33.31
N ASP A 199 -40.92 -26.65 34.57
CA ASP A 199 -40.04 -27.59 35.27
C ASP A 199 -40.77 -28.91 35.52
N VAL A 200 -42.04 -28.84 35.90
CA VAL A 200 -42.90 -30.03 36.08
C VAL A 200 -43.09 -30.77 34.75
N PHE A 201 -43.39 -30.05 33.68
CA PHE A 201 -43.57 -30.65 32.35
C PHE A 201 -42.28 -31.28 31.81
N LEU A 202 -41.12 -30.66 32.07
CA LEU A 202 -39.82 -31.20 31.70
C LEU A 202 -39.45 -32.45 32.50
N ALA A 203 -39.70 -32.45 33.81
CA ALA A 203 -39.48 -33.61 34.68
C ALA A 203 -40.34 -34.82 34.26
N LEU A 204 -41.59 -34.59 33.84
CA LEU A 204 -42.47 -35.64 33.32
C LEU A 204 -41.98 -36.25 31.99
N ALA A 205 -41.23 -35.50 31.20
CA ALA A 205 -40.69 -35.95 29.91
C ALA A 205 -39.44 -36.83 30.05
N LEU A 206 -38.79 -36.81 31.22
CA LEU A 206 -37.48 -37.42 31.48
C LEU A 206 -37.58 -38.43 32.62
N ASP A 207 -37.49 -39.73 32.33
CA ASP A 207 -37.52 -40.81 33.33
C ASP A 207 -36.26 -41.68 33.21
N ASN A 208 -35.41 -41.70 34.25
CA ASN A 208 -34.11 -42.42 34.27
C ASN A 208 -33.21 -42.14 33.06
N GLY A 209 -33.22 -40.90 32.54
CA GLY A 209 -32.46 -40.50 31.35
C GLY A 209 -33.06 -40.96 30.02
N ALA A 210 -34.14 -41.75 30.05
CA ALA A 210 -34.92 -42.12 28.87
C ALA A 210 -36.07 -41.13 28.67
N PHE A 211 -36.21 -40.64 27.44
CA PHE A 211 -37.25 -39.68 27.07
C PHE A 211 -38.60 -40.39 26.87
N LYS A 212 -39.64 -39.98 27.62
CA LYS A 212 -41.00 -40.55 27.53
C LYS A 212 -42.02 -39.42 27.27
N PRO A 213 -42.62 -39.34 26.07
CA PRO A 213 -43.53 -38.24 25.73
C PRO A 213 -44.93 -38.36 26.37
N GLN A 214 -45.39 -39.59 26.66
CA GLN A 214 -46.77 -39.87 27.08
C GLN A 214 -47.22 -39.16 28.37
N PRO A 215 -46.43 -39.13 29.47
CA PRO A 215 -46.86 -38.49 30.73
C PRO A 215 -47.15 -36.99 30.59
N VAL A 216 -46.40 -36.31 29.72
CA VAL A 216 -46.58 -34.87 29.43
C VAL A 216 -47.91 -34.63 28.73
N ILE A 217 -48.23 -35.47 27.76
CA ILE A 217 -49.47 -35.40 26.98
C ILE A 217 -50.68 -35.66 27.87
N ASP A 218 -50.61 -36.67 28.74
CA ASP A 218 -51.69 -37.01 29.66
C ASP A 218 -51.90 -35.91 30.72
N ARG A 219 -50.82 -35.26 31.18
CA ARG A 219 -50.90 -34.10 32.08
C ARG A 219 -51.65 -32.93 31.43
N LEU A 220 -51.30 -32.56 30.20
CA LEU A 220 -51.99 -31.47 29.51
C LEU A 220 -53.46 -31.82 29.24
N ARG A 221 -53.75 -33.04 28.78
CA ARG A 221 -55.12 -33.52 28.56
C ARG A 221 -55.96 -33.46 29.83
N GLY A 222 -55.37 -33.77 30.98
CA GLY A 222 -56.02 -33.64 32.29
C GLY A 222 -56.37 -32.18 32.60
N LEU A 223 -55.42 -31.26 32.43
CA LEU A 223 -55.62 -29.82 32.67
C LEU A 223 -56.69 -29.21 31.75
N THR A 224 -56.77 -29.66 30.50
CA THR A 224 -57.72 -29.14 29.51
C THR A 224 -58.99 -29.99 29.38
N SER A 225 -59.22 -30.96 30.27
CA SER A 225 -60.36 -31.90 30.18
C SER A 225 -61.74 -31.23 30.23
N HIS A 226 -61.83 -30.05 30.83
CA HIS A 226 -63.04 -29.22 30.88
C HIS A 226 -63.32 -28.45 29.57
N LEU A 227 -62.39 -28.48 28.60
CA LEU A 227 -62.49 -27.81 27.31
C LEU A 227 -62.71 -28.88 26.20
N PRO A 228 -63.96 -29.20 25.82
CA PRO A 228 -64.25 -30.33 24.93
C PRO A 228 -63.76 -30.14 23.48
N TRP A 229 -63.48 -28.90 23.08
CA TRP A 229 -62.92 -28.53 21.77
C TRP A 229 -61.38 -28.42 21.77
N PHE A 230 -60.73 -28.68 22.92
CA PHE A 230 -59.28 -28.68 23.04
C PHE A 230 -58.74 -30.10 22.84
N ASN A 231 -57.99 -30.31 21.76
CA ASN A 231 -57.47 -31.62 21.39
C ASN A 231 -55.96 -31.72 21.66
N VAL A 232 -55.51 -32.80 22.31
CA VAL A 232 -54.09 -33.07 22.60
C VAL A 232 -53.66 -34.39 21.99
N GLN A 233 -52.83 -34.31 20.95
CA GLN A 233 -52.38 -35.45 20.14
C GLN A 233 -50.95 -35.90 20.51
N PRO A 234 -50.70 -37.21 20.67
CA PRO A 234 -49.37 -37.75 20.99
C PRO A 234 -48.48 -37.90 19.75
N ARG A 235 -48.12 -36.80 19.10
CA ARG A 235 -47.35 -36.82 17.84
C ARG A 235 -45.91 -36.35 18.00
N LEU A 236 -44.99 -36.92 17.21
CA LEU A 236 -43.60 -36.51 17.10
C LEU A 236 -43.35 -35.92 15.72
N VAL A 237 -43.12 -34.61 15.64
CA VAL A 237 -43.05 -33.89 14.37
C VAL A 237 -41.82 -33.01 14.32
N VAL A 238 -41.06 -33.06 13.22
CA VAL A 238 -39.94 -32.13 12.99
C VAL A 238 -40.36 -31.06 12.00
N SER A 239 -40.18 -29.80 12.37
CA SER A 239 -40.39 -28.64 11.51
C SER A 239 -39.61 -27.43 12.04
N SER A 240 -39.87 -26.25 11.47
CA SER A 240 -39.38 -24.97 11.95
C SER A 240 -40.30 -24.40 13.03
N PHE A 241 -39.84 -24.46 14.27
CA PHE A 241 -40.53 -23.98 15.47
C PHE A 241 -39.64 -22.98 16.21
N ALA A 242 -39.89 -21.70 16.00
CA ALA A 242 -39.35 -20.61 16.80
C ALA A 242 -40.30 -19.41 16.73
N ASP A 243 -40.14 -18.47 17.64
CA ASP A 243 -40.87 -17.22 17.64
C ASP A 243 -39.99 -16.15 18.30
N VAL A 244 -39.94 -14.97 17.71
CA VAL A 244 -39.06 -13.86 18.14
C VAL A 244 -39.84 -12.60 18.45
N ALA A 245 -40.97 -12.38 17.77
CA ALA A 245 -41.74 -11.15 17.84
C ALA A 245 -42.24 -10.83 19.27
N PRO A 246 -42.83 -11.76 20.05
CA PRO A 246 -43.34 -11.42 21.37
C PRO A 246 -42.27 -10.97 22.36
N ALA A 247 -41.11 -11.64 22.35
CA ALA A 247 -40.02 -11.31 23.26
C ALA A 247 -39.36 -9.97 22.88
N LEU A 248 -39.20 -9.69 21.58
CA LEU A 248 -38.71 -8.39 21.10
C LEU A 248 -39.71 -7.27 21.34
N ARG A 249 -41.01 -7.55 21.18
CA ARG A 249 -42.08 -6.58 21.42
C ARG A 249 -42.11 -6.16 22.89
N ALA A 250 -41.91 -7.11 23.80
CA ALA A 250 -41.74 -6.81 25.21
C ALA A 250 -40.53 -5.90 25.44
N GLU A 251 -39.37 -6.17 24.83
CA GLU A 251 -38.21 -5.26 24.91
C GLU A 251 -38.51 -3.84 24.39
N ALA A 252 -39.44 -3.72 23.43
CA ALA A 252 -39.85 -2.45 22.85
C ALA A 252 -40.99 -1.72 23.61
N ASP A 253 -41.41 -2.18 24.78
CA ASP A 253 -42.41 -1.48 25.61
C ASP A 253 -41.89 -0.13 26.11
N ASP A 254 -40.60 -0.06 26.45
CA ASP A 254 -39.93 1.15 26.92
C ASP A 254 -38.79 1.48 25.95
N LEU A 255 -38.90 2.60 25.23
CA LEU A 255 -37.98 3.01 24.17
C LEU A 255 -37.29 4.35 24.46
N ASP A 256 -37.42 4.87 25.68
CA ASP A 256 -36.92 6.20 26.00
C ASP A 256 -35.39 6.23 26.08
N SER A 257 -34.76 6.70 25.01
CA SER A 257 -33.31 6.93 24.92
C SER A 257 -33.00 8.10 24.00
N VAL A 258 -31.87 8.77 24.19
CA VAL A 258 -31.49 9.93 23.36
C VAL A 258 -31.42 9.54 21.88
N MET A 259 -30.77 8.41 21.56
CA MET A 259 -30.61 7.95 20.18
C MET A 259 -31.96 7.63 19.52
N LEU A 260 -32.83 6.86 20.18
CA LEU A 260 -34.13 6.49 19.61
C LEU A 260 -35.06 7.69 19.49
N ASN A 261 -35.03 8.62 20.45
CA ASN A 261 -35.79 9.87 20.33
C ASN A 261 -35.28 10.74 19.17
N ALA A 262 -33.97 10.80 18.95
CA ALA A 262 -33.38 11.53 17.82
C ALA A 262 -33.79 10.92 16.47
N LEU A 263 -33.75 9.59 16.35
CA LEU A 263 -34.21 8.85 15.16
C LEU A 263 -35.72 9.00 14.91
N ALA A 264 -36.49 9.24 15.96
CA ALA A 264 -37.92 9.57 15.89
C ALA A 264 -38.20 11.07 15.63
N GLY A 265 -37.16 11.87 15.38
CA GLY A 265 -37.29 13.28 14.99
C GLY A 265 -37.41 14.27 16.16
N ASN A 266 -37.07 13.89 17.39
CA ASN A 266 -37.10 14.81 18.53
C ASN A 266 -35.95 15.84 18.44
N PRO A 267 -36.26 17.16 18.36
CA PRO A 267 -35.25 18.19 18.12
C PRO A 267 -34.25 18.36 19.27
N THR A 268 -34.67 18.13 20.53
CA THR A 268 -33.76 18.20 21.68
C THR A 268 -32.79 17.02 21.68
N ALA A 269 -33.27 15.84 21.28
CA ALA A 269 -32.43 14.66 21.16
C ALA A 269 -31.44 14.78 19.99
N LEU A 270 -31.86 15.34 18.84
CA LEU A 270 -30.99 15.64 17.71
C LEU A 270 -29.82 16.54 18.13
N LEU A 271 -30.11 17.67 18.79
CA LEU A 271 -29.07 18.57 19.31
C LEU A 271 -28.14 17.89 20.33
N ALA A 272 -28.68 16.99 21.16
CA ALA A 272 -27.88 16.22 22.12
C ALA A 272 -26.92 15.25 21.42
N VAL A 273 -27.34 14.63 20.31
CA VAL A 273 -26.47 13.76 19.50
C VAL A 273 -25.37 14.58 18.81
N GLU A 274 -25.74 15.72 18.19
CA GLU A 274 -24.78 16.60 17.52
C GLU A 274 -23.74 17.18 18.49
N SER A 275 -24.17 17.64 19.67
CA SER A 275 -23.28 18.21 20.68
C SER A 275 -22.42 17.18 21.43
N ALA A 276 -22.77 15.89 21.34
CA ALA A 276 -21.97 14.80 21.90
C ALA A 276 -20.76 14.43 21.02
N PHE A 277 -20.66 14.97 19.80
CA PHE A 277 -19.52 14.72 18.92
C PHE A 277 -18.25 15.36 19.45
N ASN A 278 -17.20 14.56 19.60
CA ASN A 278 -15.88 14.98 20.06
C ASN A 278 -14.90 15.02 18.87
N PRO A 279 -14.40 16.19 18.44
CA PRO A 279 -13.39 16.26 17.38
C PRO A 279 -12.14 15.44 17.73
N VAL A 280 -11.67 14.63 16.78
CA VAL A 280 -10.47 13.79 16.95
C VAL A 280 -9.41 14.21 15.93
N GLU A 281 -8.21 14.53 16.41
CA GLU A 281 -7.01 14.65 15.58
C GLU A 281 -6.31 13.29 15.53
N THR A 282 -6.25 12.69 14.33
CA THR A 282 -5.60 11.40 14.14
C THR A 282 -4.09 11.56 14.06
N ILE A 283 -3.36 10.93 14.97
CA ILE A 283 -1.89 10.84 14.91
C ILE A 283 -1.50 9.83 13.83
N LYS A 284 -0.63 10.25 12.90
CA LYS A 284 -0.10 9.39 11.84
C LYS A 284 0.63 8.18 12.42
N GLN A 285 0.57 7.06 11.70
CA GLN A 285 1.13 5.78 12.17
C GLN A 285 2.62 5.86 12.52
N ASP A 286 3.41 6.59 11.72
CA ASP A 286 4.85 6.75 11.92
C ASP A 286 5.21 7.65 13.11
N GLU A 287 4.28 8.52 13.53
CA GLU A 287 4.45 9.45 14.66
C GLU A 287 3.86 8.88 15.97
N ARG A 288 3.12 7.77 15.90
CA ARG A 288 2.44 7.16 17.05
C ARG A 288 3.44 6.48 17.99
N PRO A 289 3.43 6.80 19.30
CA PRO A 289 4.21 6.07 20.29
C PRO A 289 3.79 4.58 20.35
N PRO A 290 4.75 3.63 20.47
CA PRO A 290 4.44 2.20 20.57
C PRO A 290 3.42 1.85 21.67
N ALA A 291 3.49 2.54 22.82
CA ALA A 291 2.55 2.32 23.93
C ALA A 291 1.08 2.62 23.59
N THR A 292 0.83 3.42 22.55
CA THR A 292 -0.52 3.76 22.08
C THR A 292 -0.89 3.07 20.76
N ASP A 293 0.04 2.37 20.13
CA ASP A 293 -0.17 1.59 18.91
C ASP A 293 -0.76 0.22 19.24
N SER A 294 -1.96 0.22 19.83
CA SER A 294 -2.59 -0.97 20.42
C SER A 294 -3.61 -1.65 19.50
N LEU A 295 -3.42 -1.57 18.18
CA LEU A 295 -4.27 -2.26 17.22
C LEU A 295 -4.00 -3.78 17.28
N LEU A 296 -5.07 -4.58 17.33
CA LEU A 296 -4.98 -6.04 17.43
C LEU A 296 -4.60 -6.68 16.09
N LEU A 297 -4.80 -5.94 15.02
CA LEU A 297 -4.97 -6.41 13.67
C LEU A 297 -4.49 -5.26 12.78
N ASP A 298 -3.73 -5.57 11.73
CA ASP A 298 -3.21 -4.56 10.80
C ASP A 298 -4.36 -3.73 10.22
N ALA A 299 -4.11 -2.43 10.06
CA ALA A 299 -5.08 -1.49 9.54
C ALA A 299 -4.40 -0.42 8.70
N ASP A 300 -5.13 0.09 7.71
CA ASP A 300 -4.75 1.28 6.95
C ASP A 300 -5.23 2.56 7.64
N GLU A 301 -4.83 3.71 7.08
CA GLU A 301 -5.17 5.02 7.62
C GLU A 301 -6.69 5.31 7.70
N GLU A 302 -7.50 4.79 6.76
CA GLU A 302 -8.96 4.97 6.79
C GLU A 302 -9.57 4.21 7.96
N GLN A 303 -9.14 2.96 8.14
CA GLN A 303 -9.56 2.10 9.25
C GLN A 303 -9.08 2.64 10.60
N GLU A 304 -7.83 3.12 10.69
CA GLU A 304 -7.29 3.71 11.92
C GLU A 304 -8.05 4.98 12.32
N ASN A 305 -8.41 5.84 11.37
CA ASN A 305 -9.24 7.01 11.64
C ASN A 305 -10.60 6.59 12.23
N VAL A 306 -11.27 5.59 11.62
CA VAL A 306 -12.53 5.06 12.16
C VAL A 306 -12.35 4.53 13.59
N VAL A 307 -11.29 3.77 13.86
CA VAL A 307 -11.00 3.26 15.21
C VAL A 307 -10.78 4.40 16.20
N ALA A 308 -10.05 5.45 15.81
CA ALA A 308 -9.81 6.62 16.66
C ALA A 308 -11.12 7.37 17.00
N GLN A 309 -12.02 7.55 16.02
CA GLN A 309 -13.33 8.16 16.25
C GLN A 309 -14.18 7.34 17.23
N ILE A 310 -14.19 6.00 17.08
CA ILE A 310 -14.93 5.10 17.97
C ILE A 310 -14.35 5.16 19.39
N ALA A 311 -13.01 5.10 19.51
CA ALA A 311 -12.31 5.14 20.79
C ALA A 311 -12.47 6.47 21.53
N ALA A 312 -12.75 7.57 20.83
CA ALA A 312 -13.07 8.88 21.40
C ALA A 312 -14.52 9.01 21.91
N GLY A 313 -15.37 8.02 21.67
CA GLY A 313 -16.77 8.00 22.10
C GLY A 313 -17.79 8.49 21.07
N ASN A 314 -17.38 8.75 19.83
CA ASN A 314 -18.29 9.25 18.79
C ASN A 314 -19.21 8.16 18.24
N SER A 315 -20.51 8.44 18.18
CA SER A 315 -21.46 7.59 17.43
C SER A 315 -21.32 7.89 15.94
N LEU A 316 -21.19 6.86 15.11
CA LEU A 316 -20.88 7.02 13.68
C LEU A 316 -21.37 5.84 12.84
N VAL A 317 -21.42 6.06 11.52
CA VAL A 317 -21.72 5.04 10.53
C VAL A 317 -20.50 4.81 9.65
N VAL A 318 -20.16 3.55 9.39
CA VAL A 318 -19.07 3.13 8.52
C VAL A 318 -19.64 2.36 7.34
N LYS A 319 -19.53 2.95 6.15
CA LYS A 319 -19.82 2.27 4.89
C LYS A 319 -18.64 1.37 4.54
N THR A 320 -18.85 0.07 4.61
CA THR A 320 -17.83 -0.95 4.34
C THR A 320 -18.02 -1.51 2.94
N LEU A 321 -17.28 -1.00 1.97
CA LEU A 321 -17.35 -1.52 0.60
C LEU A 321 -16.72 -2.94 0.55
N PRO A 322 -17.06 -3.76 -0.44
CA PRO A 322 -16.56 -5.14 -0.52
C PRO A 322 -15.03 -5.23 -0.47
N GLY A 323 -14.52 -6.06 0.45
CA GLY A 323 -13.07 -6.33 0.57
C GLY A 323 -12.28 -5.30 1.39
N THR A 324 -12.93 -4.27 1.95
CA THR A 324 -12.26 -3.17 2.66
C THR A 324 -11.91 -3.43 4.12
N GLY A 325 -12.12 -4.66 4.61
CA GLY A 325 -11.76 -5.02 5.99
C GLY A 325 -12.73 -4.49 7.06
N GLY A 326 -14.04 -4.39 6.79
CA GLY A 326 -15.03 -3.98 7.81
C GLY A 326 -14.93 -4.76 9.13
N THR A 327 -14.89 -6.09 9.07
CA THR A 327 -14.72 -6.95 10.26
C THR A 327 -13.38 -6.75 10.97
N GLN A 328 -12.31 -6.45 10.22
CA GLN A 328 -10.99 -6.13 10.76
C GLN A 328 -11.07 -4.86 11.62
N THR A 329 -11.69 -3.82 11.07
CA THR A 329 -11.89 -2.52 11.72
C THR A 329 -12.74 -2.66 12.99
N ILE A 330 -13.80 -3.47 12.94
CA ILE A 330 -14.64 -3.78 14.11
C ILE A 330 -13.81 -4.43 15.23
N VAL A 331 -12.97 -5.42 14.93
CA VAL A 331 -12.14 -6.08 15.94
C VAL A 331 -11.14 -5.12 16.58
N ASN A 332 -10.51 -4.25 15.78
CA ASN A 332 -9.61 -3.21 16.29
C ASN A 332 -10.33 -2.20 17.19
N ALA A 333 -11.50 -1.72 16.76
CA ALA A 333 -12.31 -0.79 17.54
C ALA A 333 -12.75 -1.40 18.88
N ILE A 334 -13.21 -2.66 18.87
CA ILE A 334 -13.55 -3.39 20.10
C ILE A 334 -12.30 -3.58 20.97
N GLY A 335 -11.15 -3.92 20.39
CA GLY A 335 -9.89 -4.03 21.12
C GLY A 335 -9.54 -2.76 21.89
N ALA A 336 -9.63 -1.61 21.23
CA ALA A 336 -9.41 -0.29 21.85
C ALA A 336 -10.43 0.01 22.96
N LEU A 337 -11.71 -0.28 22.74
CA LEU A 337 -12.78 -0.08 23.74
C LEU A 337 -12.61 -0.99 24.96
N VAL A 338 -12.25 -2.25 24.76
CA VAL A 338 -12.00 -3.21 25.84
C VAL A 338 -10.77 -2.81 26.66
N ALA A 339 -9.72 -2.28 26.02
CA ALA A 339 -8.57 -1.72 26.72
C ALA A 339 -8.95 -0.51 27.61
N GLN A 340 -10.00 0.24 27.25
CA GLN A 340 -10.59 1.31 28.06
C GLN A 340 -11.65 0.81 29.07
N HIS A 341 -11.71 -0.51 29.33
CA HIS A 341 -12.69 -1.16 30.21
C HIS A 341 -14.16 -0.94 29.82
N LYS A 342 -14.45 -0.66 28.54
CA LYS A 342 -15.81 -0.51 28.03
C LYS A 342 -16.45 -1.86 27.76
N ARG A 343 -17.75 -1.96 28.05
CA ARG A 343 -18.55 -3.15 27.69
C ARG A 343 -19.21 -2.92 26.33
N VAL A 344 -18.97 -3.84 25.40
CA VAL A 344 -19.42 -3.73 24.00
C VAL A 344 -20.44 -4.82 23.66
N LEU A 345 -21.51 -4.43 22.99
CA LEU A 345 -22.46 -5.35 22.37
C LEU A 345 -22.32 -5.27 20.86
N VAL A 346 -21.98 -6.40 20.23
CA VAL A 346 -21.95 -6.54 18.78
C VAL A 346 -23.22 -7.25 18.36
N VAL A 347 -23.98 -6.60 17.49
CA VAL A 347 -25.26 -7.10 17.01
C VAL A 347 -25.20 -7.24 15.51
N GLY A 348 -25.57 -8.39 14.97
CA GLY A 348 -25.65 -8.57 13.53
C GLY A 348 -26.63 -9.68 13.16
N PRO A 349 -27.48 -9.48 12.13
CA PRO A 349 -28.44 -10.50 11.72
C PRO A 349 -27.75 -11.75 11.18
N ARG A 350 -26.55 -11.60 10.59
CA ARG A 350 -25.79 -12.69 9.98
C ARG A 350 -24.83 -13.35 10.96
N ARG A 351 -24.98 -14.66 11.10
CA ARG A 351 -24.14 -15.44 12.02
C ARG A 351 -22.69 -15.57 11.54
N SER A 352 -22.46 -15.66 10.23
CA SER A 352 -21.11 -15.71 9.67
C SER A 352 -20.27 -14.49 10.07
N SER A 353 -20.86 -13.28 10.04
CA SER A 353 -20.18 -12.06 10.44
C SER A 353 -19.78 -12.07 11.93
N LEU A 354 -20.66 -12.56 12.81
CA LEU A 354 -20.38 -12.70 14.25
C LEU A 354 -19.31 -13.77 14.53
N ASP A 355 -19.42 -14.92 13.86
CA ASP A 355 -18.44 -16.01 13.98
C ASP A 355 -17.07 -15.58 13.46
N ASP A 356 -17.00 -14.80 12.37
CA ASP A 356 -15.77 -14.22 11.83
C ASP A 356 -15.10 -13.27 12.83
N ILE A 357 -15.86 -12.44 13.55
CA ILE A 357 -15.35 -11.57 14.63
C ILE A 357 -14.77 -12.42 15.76
N ALA A 358 -15.51 -13.41 16.26
CA ALA A 358 -15.05 -14.31 17.30
C ALA A 358 -13.77 -15.06 16.90
N GLN A 359 -13.70 -15.53 15.64
CA GLN A 359 -12.53 -16.24 15.13
C GLN A 359 -11.31 -15.31 15.01
N ARG A 360 -11.50 -14.05 14.61
CA ARG A 360 -10.41 -13.06 14.57
C ARG A 360 -9.84 -12.78 15.96
N PHE A 361 -10.68 -12.63 16.99
CA PHE A 361 -10.22 -12.53 18.38
C PHE A 361 -9.41 -13.75 18.81
N ALA A 362 -9.88 -14.95 18.48
CA ALA A 362 -9.14 -16.18 18.79
C ALA A 362 -7.76 -16.22 18.08
N LYS A 363 -7.67 -15.78 16.82
CA LYS A 363 -6.42 -15.72 16.04
C LYS A 363 -5.38 -14.76 16.64
N VAL A 364 -5.81 -13.66 17.26
CA VAL A 364 -4.90 -12.70 17.93
C VAL A 364 -4.62 -13.05 19.40
N GLY A 365 -4.97 -14.26 19.84
CA GLY A 365 -4.67 -14.73 21.21
C GLY A 365 -5.68 -14.27 22.26
N LEU A 366 -6.88 -13.85 21.86
CA LEU A 366 -7.98 -13.44 22.75
C LEU A 366 -9.21 -14.37 22.68
N PRO A 367 -9.04 -15.71 22.78
CA PRO A 367 -10.20 -16.60 22.82
C PRO A 367 -11.10 -16.30 24.02
N GLY A 368 -12.41 -16.40 23.81
CA GLY A 368 -13.43 -16.17 24.84
C GLY A 368 -13.73 -14.71 25.18
N VAL A 369 -12.93 -13.74 24.70
CA VAL A 369 -13.17 -12.30 24.98
C VAL A 369 -14.57 -11.84 24.54
N ALA A 370 -15.06 -12.44 23.46
CA ALA A 370 -16.41 -12.28 22.95
C ALA A 370 -17.24 -13.51 23.29
N VAL A 371 -18.31 -13.31 24.06
CA VAL A 371 -19.21 -14.36 24.53
C VAL A 371 -20.54 -14.31 23.79
N THR A 372 -21.24 -15.45 23.70
CA THR A 372 -22.62 -15.50 23.23
C THR A 372 -23.55 -16.05 24.31
N PRO A 373 -24.82 -15.63 24.38
CA PRO A 373 -25.79 -16.20 25.32
C PRO A 373 -25.92 -17.74 25.20
N ARG A 374 -25.80 -18.26 23.97
CA ARG A 374 -25.94 -19.69 23.67
C ARG A 374 -24.77 -20.55 24.15
N SER A 375 -23.54 -20.03 24.08
CA SER A 375 -22.33 -20.74 24.50
C SER A 375 -21.70 -20.17 25.78
N LEU A 376 -22.45 -19.36 26.53
CA LEU A 376 -21.94 -18.54 27.64
C LEU A 376 -21.06 -19.33 28.62
N ARG A 377 -21.50 -20.52 29.08
CA ARG A 377 -20.69 -21.35 29.99
C ARG A 377 -19.32 -21.69 29.43
N ARG A 378 -19.28 -22.17 28.18
CA ARG A 378 -18.05 -22.59 27.51
C ARG A 378 -17.14 -21.38 27.30
N ASP A 379 -17.71 -20.26 26.85
CA ASP A 379 -16.96 -19.06 26.55
C ASP A 379 -16.38 -18.44 27.85
N LEU A 380 -17.14 -18.42 28.94
CA LEU A 380 -16.66 -17.99 30.27
C LEU A 380 -15.53 -18.88 30.80
N ILE A 381 -15.65 -20.21 30.70
CA ILE A 381 -14.58 -21.14 31.10
C ILE A 381 -13.31 -20.88 30.27
N GLN A 382 -13.47 -20.65 28.97
CA GLN A 382 -12.36 -20.32 28.08
C GLN A 382 -11.71 -18.98 28.47
N THR A 383 -12.50 -17.96 28.83
CA THR A 383 -12.00 -16.67 29.30
C THR A 383 -11.25 -16.77 30.62
N ILE A 384 -11.80 -17.49 31.60
CA ILE A 384 -11.11 -17.74 32.89
C ILE A 384 -9.78 -18.46 32.60
N GLY A 385 -9.81 -19.53 31.80
CA GLY A 385 -8.61 -20.26 31.41
C GLY A 385 -7.56 -19.40 30.70
N ARG A 386 -7.97 -18.42 29.89
CA ARG A 386 -7.08 -17.43 29.28
C ARG A 386 -6.50 -16.48 30.32
N ASN A 387 -7.34 -15.90 31.18
CA ASN A 387 -6.92 -14.95 32.20
C ASN A 387 -5.93 -15.57 33.20
N GLU A 388 -6.14 -16.83 33.62
CA GLU A 388 -5.24 -17.53 34.54
C GLU A 388 -3.86 -17.83 33.92
N LYS A 389 -3.80 -18.01 32.59
CA LYS A 389 -2.56 -18.35 31.86
C LYS A 389 -1.82 -17.16 31.26
N ALA A 390 -2.44 -15.98 31.25
CA ALA A 390 -1.86 -14.81 30.60
C ALA A 390 -0.65 -14.28 31.40
N GLU A 391 0.45 -14.05 30.69
CA GLU A 391 1.70 -13.50 31.23
C GLU A 391 1.98 -12.14 30.59
N GLN A 392 2.70 -11.28 31.32
CA GLN A 392 3.10 -9.97 30.80
C GLN A 392 4.11 -10.14 29.65
N PRO A 393 3.81 -9.67 28.44
CA PRO A 393 4.76 -9.72 27.34
C PRO A 393 5.87 -8.68 27.56
N ARG A 394 7.13 -9.10 27.35
CA ARG A 394 8.30 -8.21 27.39
C ARG A 394 8.52 -7.62 26.00
N VAL A 395 8.09 -6.38 25.79
CA VAL A 395 8.17 -5.70 24.48
C VAL A 395 9.11 -4.50 24.46
N THR A 396 9.69 -4.10 25.59
CA THR A 396 10.47 -2.86 25.71
C THR A 396 11.61 -2.77 24.68
N ASP A 397 12.40 -3.84 24.53
CA ASP A 397 13.50 -3.87 23.55
C ASP A 397 12.99 -3.77 22.10
N VAL A 398 11.81 -4.34 21.83
CA VAL A 398 11.15 -4.30 20.50
C VAL A 398 10.66 -2.87 20.21
N ASP A 399 10.01 -2.24 21.19
CA ASP A 399 9.46 -0.89 21.08
C ASP A 399 10.59 0.15 20.91
N GLU A 400 11.68 0.02 21.67
CA GLU A 400 12.86 0.88 21.52
C GLU A 400 13.53 0.71 20.14
N ALA A 401 13.66 -0.54 19.68
CA ALA A 401 14.18 -0.83 18.35
C ALA A 401 13.26 -0.25 17.26
N LEU A 402 11.94 -0.33 17.43
CA LEU A 402 10.94 0.18 16.50
C LEU A 402 11.08 1.69 16.33
N VAL A 403 11.12 2.44 17.44
CA VAL A 403 11.27 3.91 17.42
C VAL A 403 12.59 4.31 16.76
N ARG A 404 13.69 3.61 17.08
CA ARG A 404 14.99 3.88 16.48
C ARG A 404 14.97 3.65 14.97
N LEU A 405 14.46 2.49 14.52
CA LEU A 405 14.39 2.15 13.10
C LEU A 405 13.46 3.09 12.32
N ARG A 406 12.28 3.43 12.89
CA ARG A 406 11.37 4.43 12.32
C ARG A 406 12.09 5.75 12.08
N LYS A 407 12.81 6.26 13.08
CA LYS A 407 13.56 7.51 12.97
C LYS A 407 14.58 7.46 11.83
N VAL A 408 15.44 6.44 11.79
CA VAL A 408 16.48 6.34 10.75
C VAL A 408 15.88 6.26 9.34
N LEU A 409 14.82 5.47 9.15
CA LEU A 409 14.18 5.32 7.84
C LEU A 409 13.44 6.60 7.41
N LEU A 410 12.75 7.28 8.32
CA LEU A 410 12.10 8.57 8.02
C LEU A 410 13.11 9.67 7.73
N ASP A 411 14.22 9.72 8.47
CA ASP A 411 15.31 10.65 8.21
C ASP A 411 15.88 10.44 6.79
N TYR A 412 16.09 9.18 6.37
CA TYR A 412 16.51 8.84 5.00
C TYR A 412 15.48 9.27 3.94
N ARG A 413 14.20 8.90 4.10
CA ARG A 413 13.12 9.27 3.16
C ARG A 413 12.99 10.79 3.02
N GLY A 414 13.09 11.48 4.16
CA GLY A 414 13.09 12.94 4.22
C GLY A 414 14.29 13.55 3.51
N ALA A 415 15.49 13.00 3.70
CA ALA A 415 16.71 13.50 3.05
C ALA A 415 16.69 13.31 1.52
N LEU A 416 16.10 12.22 0.99
CA LEU A 416 15.97 11.99 -0.45
C LEU A 416 15.15 13.06 -1.18
N THR A 417 14.06 13.52 -0.55
CA THR A 417 13.04 14.38 -1.18
C THR A 417 13.14 15.84 -0.77
N ARG A 418 13.86 16.14 0.32
CA ARG A 418 14.07 17.51 0.79
C ARG A 418 14.93 18.28 -0.21
N ARG A 419 14.40 19.41 -0.65
CA ARG A 419 15.15 20.36 -1.47
C ARG A 419 16.11 21.14 -0.59
N ASP A 420 17.36 21.25 -1.04
CA ASP A 420 18.34 22.12 -0.40
C ASP A 420 17.87 23.58 -0.49
N PRO A 421 17.96 24.37 0.59
CA PRO A 421 17.46 25.75 0.60
C PRO A 421 18.20 26.68 -0.36
N VAL A 422 19.47 26.39 -0.71
CA VAL A 422 20.27 27.21 -1.63
C VAL A 422 20.11 26.71 -3.06
N LEU A 423 20.30 25.40 -3.28
CA LEU A 423 20.27 24.82 -4.62
C LEU A 423 18.85 24.59 -5.16
N GLN A 424 17.84 24.57 -4.29
CA GLN A 424 16.42 24.34 -4.60
C GLN A 424 16.12 23.01 -5.31
N VAL A 425 17.05 22.05 -5.21
CA VAL A 425 16.94 20.69 -5.76
C VAL A 425 17.15 19.66 -4.66
N SER A 426 16.55 18.48 -4.83
CA SER A 426 16.73 17.32 -3.95
C SER A 426 17.70 16.31 -4.57
N VAL A 427 18.14 15.35 -3.76
CA VAL A 427 18.93 14.20 -4.24
C VAL A 427 18.16 13.43 -5.29
N LEU A 428 16.86 13.22 -5.09
CA LEU A 428 15.99 12.54 -6.04
C LEU A 428 15.90 13.29 -7.38
N ASP A 429 15.82 14.63 -7.36
CA ASP A 429 15.84 15.44 -8.57
C ASP A 429 17.17 15.25 -9.33
N ALA A 430 18.29 15.19 -8.62
CA ALA A 430 19.61 14.96 -9.22
C ALA A 430 19.71 13.57 -9.87
N LEU A 431 19.24 12.50 -9.20
CA LEU A 431 19.23 11.15 -9.78
C LEU A 431 18.39 11.09 -11.06
N ARG A 432 17.19 11.67 -11.05
CA ARG A 432 16.30 11.72 -12.22
C ARG A 432 16.93 12.44 -13.41
N GLU A 433 17.51 13.62 -13.18
CA GLU A 433 18.13 14.40 -14.25
C GLU A 433 19.38 13.73 -14.81
N LEU A 434 20.21 13.13 -13.95
CA LEU A 434 21.37 12.36 -14.39
C LEU A 434 20.96 11.15 -15.24
N SER A 435 19.91 10.42 -14.84
CA SER A 435 19.37 9.33 -15.66
C SER A 435 18.75 9.80 -16.97
N ARG A 436 18.07 10.96 -16.98
CA ARG A 436 17.57 11.58 -18.21
C ARG A 436 18.71 11.92 -19.18
N LEU A 437 19.81 12.47 -18.67
CA LEU A 437 21.01 12.79 -19.46
C LEU A 437 21.64 11.51 -20.04
N ALA A 438 21.72 10.43 -19.27
CA ALA A 438 22.24 9.14 -19.73
C ALA A 438 21.39 8.50 -20.85
N LEU A 439 20.10 8.84 -20.91
CA LEU A 439 19.16 8.35 -21.93
C LEU A 439 19.17 9.17 -23.25
N LEU A 440 19.96 10.24 -23.34
CA LEU A 440 20.09 11.03 -24.57
C LEU A 440 20.70 10.18 -25.70
N PRO A 441 20.38 10.47 -26.99
CA PRO A 441 20.98 9.76 -28.13
C PRO A 441 22.51 9.82 -28.16
N ALA A 442 23.08 10.92 -27.66
CA ALA A 442 24.50 11.10 -27.41
C ALA A 442 24.66 11.55 -25.94
N PRO A 443 24.87 10.62 -25.01
CA PRO A 443 24.96 10.95 -23.58
C PRO A 443 26.24 11.75 -23.30
N PRO A 444 26.17 12.78 -22.43
CA PRO A 444 27.36 13.51 -21.99
C PRO A 444 28.29 12.58 -21.22
N SER A 445 29.59 12.86 -21.28
CA SER A 445 30.64 11.99 -20.69
C SER A 445 31.72 12.75 -19.93
N THR A 446 31.47 14.02 -19.57
CA THR A 446 32.40 14.80 -18.77
C THR A 446 32.67 14.17 -17.41
N THR A 447 33.93 14.29 -17.00
CA THR A 447 34.39 13.89 -15.66
C THR A 447 34.65 15.11 -14.76
N ALA A 448 34.35 16.31 -15.25
CA ALA A 448 34.58 17.54 -14.50
C ALA A 448 33.72 17.61 -13.23
N ARG A 449 34.31 18.14 -12.16
CA ARG A 449 33.65 18.43 -10.89
C ARG A 449 33.76 19.90 -10.58
N LEU A 450 32.64 20.50 -10.24
CA LEU A 450 32.51 21.92 -9.93
C LEU A 450 32.56 22.12 -8.42
N GLY A 451 33.14 23.24 -7.98
CA GLY A 451 33.21 23.59 -6.56
C GLY A 451 31.85 24.04 -6.01
N CYS A 452 31.70 24.07 -4.68
CA CYS A 452 30.47 24.51 -4.01
C CYS A 452 29.99 25.89 -4.48
N ARG A 453 30.90 26.84 -4.63
CA ARG A 453 30.56 28.20 -5.09
C ARG A 453 30.00 28.21 -6.52
N SER A 454 30.58 27.41 -7.42
CA SER A 454 30.11 27.27 -8.80
C SER A 454 28.69 26.71 -8.85
N ILE A 455 28.43 25.60 -8.13
CA ILE A 455 27.11 24.96 -8.15
C ILE A 455 26.02 25.86 -7.58
N GLU A 456 26.32 26.61 -6.50
CA GLU A 456 25.40 27.58 -5.89
C GLU A 456 25.11 28.76 -6.83
N THR A 457 26.15 29.33 -7.45
CA THR A 457 26.00 30.46 -8.38
C THR A 457 25.18 30.05 -9.61
N LEU A 458 25.37 28.82 -10.10
CA LEU A 458 24.67 28.27 -11.25
C LEU A 458 23.25 27.78 -10.92
N ALA A 459 22.88 27.62 -9.65
CA ALA A 459 21.56 27.09 -9.27
C ALA A 459 20.40 27.96 -9.81
N GLY A 460 20.59 29.28 -9.87
CA GLY A 460 19.56 30.24 -10.31
C GLY A 460 19.47 30.47 -11.83
N ASP A 461 20.59 30.39 -12.57
CA ASP A 461 20.62 30.63 -14.02
C ASP A 461 21.74 29.85 -14.72
N ARG A 462 21.46 28.57 -15.04
CA ARG A 462 22.34 27.72 -15.86
C ARG A 462 22.29 28.08 -17.35
N SER A 463 21.18 28.69 -17.79
CA SER A 463 20.94 28.97 -19.21
C SER A 463 21.95 29.95 -19.78
N ALA A 464 22.29 31.00 -19.03
CA ALA A 464 23.31 31.97 -19.44
C ALA A 464 24.71 31.35 -19.57
N ALA A 465 25.05 30.41 -18.68
CA ALA A 465 26.32 29.68 -18.74
C ALA A 465 26.37 28.71 -19.94
N ALA A 466 25.28 27.98 -20.20
CA ALA A 466 25.14 27.12 -21.37
C ALA A 466 25.27 27.93 -22.67
N ASP A 467 24.61 29.09 -22.78
CA ASP A 467 24.70 29.97 -23.95
C ASP A 467 26.11 30.53 -24.17
N ALA A 468 26.83 30.85 -23.10
CA ALA A 468 28.22 31.29 -23.18
C ALA A 468 29.14 30.16 -23.66
N LEU A 469 28.91 28.93 -23.19
CA LEU A 469 29.63 27.74 -23.64
C LEU A 469 29.34 27.37 -25.11
N ILE A 470 28.07 27.40 -25.54
CA ILE A 470 27.69 27.14 -26.94
C ILE A 470 28.32 28.17 -27.88
N ARG A 471 28.28 29.46 -27.50
CA ARG A 471 28.96 30.52 -28.27
C ARG A 471 30.46 30.30 -28.34
N SER A 472 31.09 29.89 -27.23
CA SER A 472 32.53 29.57 -27.21
C SER A 472 32.85 28.38 -28.13
N ALA A 473 32.02 27.34 -28.13
CA ALA A 473 32.15 26.19 -29.02
C ALA A 473 32.05 26.56 -30.51
N ARG A 474 31.08 27.42 -30.87
CA ARG A 474 30.91 27.98 -32.23
C ARG A 474 32.14 28.72 -32.71
N LEU A 475 32.80 29.45 -31.81
CA LEU A 475 34.04 30.18 -32.09
C LEU A 475 35.29 29.27 -32.13
N GLY A 476 35.10 27.94 -32.03
CA GLY A 476 36.16 26.94 -32.18
C GLY A 476 36.98 26.70 -30.92
N GLU A 477 36.48 27.08 -29.73
CA GLU A 477 37.20 26.90 -28.46
C GLU A 477 37.56 25.43 -28.19
N PHE A 478 36.61 24.52 -28.41
CA PHE A 478 36.79 23.10 -28.13
C PHE A 478 37.28 22.29 -29.34
N ARG A 479 37.65 22.92 -30.46
CA ARG A 479 38.16 22.19 -31.64
C ARG A 479 39.64 21.80 -31.53
N TYR A 480 40.38 22.41 -30.61
CA TYR A 480 41.82 22.21 -30.47
C TYR A 480 42.19 22.04 -28.99
N GLY A 481 42.91 20.97 -28.66
CA GLY A 481 43.41 20.68 -27.32
C GLY A 481 44.88 21.06 -27.12
N PRO A 482 45.46 20.75 -25.93
CA PRO A 482 46.84 21.08 -25.55
C PRO A 482 47.94 20.57 -26.49
N GLY A 483 47.64 19.61 -27.38
CA GLY A 483 48.56 19.02 -28.34
C GLY A 483 48.34 19.39 -29.81
N ASP A 484 47.21 20.03 -30.16
CA ASP A 484 46.79 20.20 -31.57
C ASP A 484 47.27 21.52 -32.19
N SER A 485 47.55 22.52 -31.35
CA SER A 485 48.00 23.83 -31.79
C SER A 485 49.05 24.41 -30.84
N PRO A 486 50.19 24.90 -31.33
CA PRO A 486 51.16 25.63 -30.52
C PRO A 486 50.62 26.95 -29.96
N TRP A 487 49.48 27.43 -30.48
CA TRP A 487 48.75 28.59 -29.97
C TRP A 487 47.80 28.25 -28.80
N TYR A 488 47.66 26.97 -28.43
CA TYR A 488 46.83 26.57 -27.30
C TYR A 488 47.34 27.19 -25.99
N GLY A 489 46.45 27.84 -25.23
CA GLY A 489 46.80 28.54 -24.00
C GLY A 489 47.52 29.89 -24.20
N ALA A 490 47.70 30.36 -25.44
CA ALA A 490 48.24 31.69 -25.72
C ALA A 490 47.25 32.80 -25.31
N SER A 491 47.78 33.90 -24.78
CA SER A 491 47.01 35.01 -24.24
C SER A 491 47.40 36.30 -24.96
N PHE A 492 46.45 36.95 -25.62
CA PHE A 492 46.64 38.24 -26.27
C PHE A 492 45.62 39.23 -25.75
N THR A 493 45.98 40.51 -25.67
CA THR A 493 45.06 41.55 -25.20
C THR A 493 44.27 42.18 -26.35
N THR A 494 44.80 42.10 -27.59
CA THR A 494 44.13 42.62 -28.79
C THR A 494 44.31 41.69 -30.00
N THR A 495 43.40 41.79 -30.97
CA THR A 495 43.49 41.06 -32.26
C THR A 495 44.74 41.45 -33.05
N GLU A 496 45.18 42.71 -32.94
CA GLU A 496 46.40 43.20 -33.58
C GLU A 496 47.68 42.59 -32.96
N GLU A 497 47.70 42.34 -31.65
CA GLU A 497 48.80 41.60 -31.01
C GLU A 497 48.87 40.15 -31.49
N GLY A 498 47.73 39.48 -31.66
CA GLY A 498 47.66 38.11 -32.19
C GLY A 498 48.19 38.00 -33.62
N LYS A 499 47.77 38.93 -34.50
CA LYS A 499 48.31 39.02 -35.88
C LYS A 499 49.80 39.33 -35.89
N SER A 500 50.23 40.29 -35.08
CA SER A 500 51.64 40.69 -34.98
C SER A 500 52.53 39.53 -34.50
N ALA A 501 52.08 38.76 -33.51
CA ALA A 501 52.80 37.57 -33.04
C ALA A 501 52.86 36.47 -34.12
N HIS A 502 51.77 36.26 -34.87
CA HIS A 502 51.75 35.29 -35.97
C HIS A 502 52.65 35.71 -37.14
N ASP A 503 52.65 36.99 -37.52
CA ASP A 503 53.56 37.54 -38.53
C ASP A 503 55.01 37.45 -38.08
N LEU A 504 55.28 37.66 -36.79
CA LEU A 504 56.60 37.47 -36.19
C LEU A 504 57.06 36.01 -36.27
N ALA A 505 56.18 35.05 -35.97
CA ALA A 505 56.46 33.62 -36.13
C ALA A 505 56.71 33.25 -37.61
N LYS A 506 55.92 33.79 -38.55
CA LYS A 506 56.13 33.64 -40.01
C LYS A 506 57.50 34.19 -40.44
N LYS A 507 57.88 35.36 -39.94
CA LYS A 507 59.18 35.99 -40.23
C LYS A 507 60.35 35.17 -39.66
N LEU A 508 60.25 34.72 -38.42
CA LEU A 508 61.26 33.87 -37.79
C LEU A 508 61.44 32.54 -38.53
N ASN A 509 60.33 31.87 -38.89
CA ASN A 509 60.36 30.59 -39.60
C ASN A 509 60.97 30.71 -41.01
N ARG A 510 60.53 31.72 -41.79
CA ARG A 510 60.90 31.84 -43.21
C ARG A 510 62.31 32.36 -43.45
N SER A 511 62.83 33.25 -42.60
CA SER A 511 64.06 33.97 -42.93
C SER A 511 65.04 34.15 -41.77
N GLU A 512 64.64 34.72 -40.63
CA GLU A 512 65.59 35.18 -39.62
C GLU A 512 66.28 34.01 -38.89
N LEU A 513 65.53 33.00 -38.44
CA LEU A 513 66.09 31.85 -37.72
C LEU A 513 66.95 30.95 -38.62
N PRO A 514 66.53 30.55 -39.85
CA PRO A 514 67.38 29.77 -40.75
C PRO A 514 68.68 30.48 -41.11
N ARG A 515 68.63 31.80 -41.41
CA ARG A 515 69.82 32.60 -41.74
C ARG A 515 70.79 32.71 -40.57
N LEU A 516 70.27 32.88 -39.35
CA LEU A 516 71.11 32.88 -38.15
C LEU A 516 71.78 31.53 -37.96
N LEU A 517 71.03 30.42 -38.03
CA LEU A 517 71.57 29.08 -37.81
C LEU A 517 72.66 28.72 -38.84
N GLU A 518 72.46 29.07 -40.11
CA GLU A 518 73.45 28.86 -41.16
C GLU A 518 74.74 29.63 -40.86
N ARG A 519 74.64 30.95 -40.66
CA ARG A 519 75.80 31.82 -40.40
C ARG A 519 76.52 31.47 -39.09
N ALA A 520 75.76 31.15 -38.05
CA ALA A 520 76.31 30.75 -36.75
C ALA A 520 77.02 29.41 -36.82
N LYS A 521 76.49 28.42 -37.55
CA LYS A 521 77.17 27.13 -37.77
C LYS A 521 78.48 27.32 -38.54
N THR A 522 78.48 28.17 -39.57
CA THR A 522 79.71 28.51 -40.30
C THR A 522 80.73 29.20 -39.40
N LEU A 523 80.31 30.16 -38.58
CA LEU A 523 81.19 30.89 -37.66
C LEU A 523 81.79 29.97 -36.60
N ILE A 524 80.95 29.19 -35.89
CA ILE A 524 81.43 28.27 -34.85
C ILE A 524 82.27 27.15 -35.47
N GLY A 525 81.98 26.73 -36.71
CA GLY A 525 82.80 25.78 -37.46
C GLY A 525 84.22 26.27 -37.79
N GLN A 526 84.47 27.59 -37.79
CA GLN A 526 85.82 28.16 -37.88
C GLN A 526 86.60 28.07 -36.57
N THR A 527 85.92 27.73 -35.46
CA THR A 527 86.52 27.56 -34.14
C THR A 527 86.63 26.08 -33.78
N ARG A 528 87.38 25.77 -32.72
CA ARG A 528 87.44 24.41 -32.14
C ARG A 528 86.41 24.20 -31.03
N MET A 529 85.32 24.94 -31.03
CA MET A 529 84.19 24.74 -30.11
C MET A 529 83.26 23.63 -30.59
N ARG A 530 82.62 22.94 -29.64
CA ARG A 530 81.53 22.01 -29.93
C ARG A 530 80.34 22.78 -30.56
N PRO A 531 79.52 22.15 -31.42
CA PRO A 531 78.29 22.78 -31.91
C PRO A 531 77.38 23.25 -30.76
N PHE A 532 76.68 24.37 -30.95
CA PHE A 532 75.68 24.85 -30.00
C PHE A 532 74.36 24.09 -30.15
N GLU A 533 73.66 23.82 -29.06
CA GLU A 533 72.42 23.05 -29.03
C GLU A 533 71.17 23.92 -28.93
N THR A 534 71.32 25.16 -28.44
CA THR A 534 70.23 26.14 -28.24
C THR A 534 70.65 27.54 -28.69
N ILE A 535 69.67 28.43 -28.93
CA ILE A 535 69.94 29.83 -29.27
C ILE A 535 70.53 30.57 -28.06
N ALA A 536 70.09 30.27 -26.84
CA ALA A 536 70.67 30.81 -25.62
C ALA A 536 72.16 30.48 -25.50
N GLU A 537 72.55 29.23 -25.82
CA GLU A 537 73.95 28.80 -25.80
C GLU A 537 74.79 29.50 -26.89
N LEU A 538 74.25 29.69 -28.10
CA LEU A 538 74.91 30.49 -29.13
C LEU A 538 75.26 31.89 -28.64
N GLY A 539 74.38 32.53 -27.86
CA GLY A 539 74.65 33.83 -27.23
C GLY A 539 75.84 33.81 -26.27
N VAL A 540 76.00 32.71 -25.52
CA VAL A 540 77.17 32.51 -24.63
C VAL A 540 78.44 32.40 -25.47
N TYR A 541 78.40 31.67 -26.59
CA TYR A 541 79.57 31.50 -27.46
C TYR A 541 79.99 32.82 -28.11
N LEU A 542 79.04 33.58 -28.65
CA LEU A 542 79.34 34.85 -29.30
C LEU A 542 79.90 35.88 -28.31
N ARG A 543 79.36 35.94 -27.08
CA ARG A 543 79.91 36.79 -26.02
C ARG A 543 81.33 36.38 -25.66
N LEU A 544 81.57 35.09 -25.45
CA LEU A 544 82.91 34.57 -25.16
C LEU A 544 83.91 34.90 -26.27
N LEU A 545 83.51 34.74 -27.54
CA LEU A 545 84.36 35.07 -28.69
C LEU A 545 84.66 36.56 -28.82
N LEU A 546 83.71 37.43 -28.50
CA LEU A 546 83.91 38.88 -28.46
C LEU A 546 84.84 39.30 -27.31
N ASP A 547 84.63 38.73 -26.13
CA ASP A 547 85.47 38.99 -24.95
C ASP A 547 86.92 38.52 -25.17
N ILE A 548 87.09 37.36 -25.82
CA ILE A 548 88.40 36.82 -26.22
C ILE A 548 89.03 37.70 -27.29
N ARG A 549 88.27 38.22 -28.26
CA ARG A 549 88.79 39.17 -29.26
C ARG A 549 89.35 40.42 -28.59
N GLU A 550 88.58 41.05 -27.70
CA GLU A 550 89.05 42.24 -26.96
C GLU A 550 90.31 41.94 -26.14
N THR A 551 90.39 40.73 -25.60
CA THR A 551 91.56 40.26 -24.84
C THR A 551 92.78 40.08 -25.75
N LEU A 552 92.64 39.41 -26.89
CA LEU A 552 93.73 39.13 -27.82
C LEU A 552 94.23 40.36 -28.59
N ASP A 553 93.46 41.45 -28.58
CA ASP A 553 93.90 42.77 -29.02
C ASP A 553 94.96 43.37 -28.08
N ARG A 554 94.91 43.05 -26.78
CA ARG A 554 95.82 43.59 -25.75
C ARG A 554 96.87 42.59 -25.26
N PHE A 555 96.57 41.30 -25.32
CA PHE A 555 97.41 40.20 -24.86
C PHE A 555 97.77 39.22 -25.99
N THR A 556 98.87 38.50 -25.84
CA THR A 556 99.26 37.45 -26.77
C THR A 556 98.43 36.18 -26.51
N PRO A 557 98.15 35.35 -27.54
CA PRO A 557 97.37 34.11 -27.37
C PRO A 557 97.93 33.14 -26.31
N ALA A 558 99.24 33.18 -26.07
CA ALA A 558 99.93 32.36 -25.07
C ALA A 558 99.44 32.61 -23.62
N VAL A 559 98.70 33.70 -23.35
CA VAL A 559 98.08 33.97 -22.04
C VAL A 559 97.02 32.92 -21.66
N PHE A 560 96.47 32.18 -22.63
CA PHE A 560 95.47 31.14 -22.39
C PHE A 560 96.07 29.74 -22.13
N ASP A 561 97.37 29.52 -22.39
CA ASP A 561 98.01 28.20 -22.28
C ASP A 561 98.21 27.74 -20.83
N ARG A 562 98.67 28.65 -19.95
CA ARG A 562 99.10 28.32 -18.59
C ARG A 562 98.10 28.79 -17.53
N SER A 563 98.16 28.20 -16.34
CA SER A 563 97.36 28.67 -15.19
C SER A 563 97.78 30.09 -14.81
N LEU A 564 96.82 31.03 -14.83
CA LEU A 564 97.06 32.42 -14.47
C LEU A 564 96.96 32.65 -12.95
N THR A 565 96.68 31.62 -12.16
CA THR A 565 96.43 31.72 -10.71
C THR A 565 97.59 32.40 -9.96
N GLU A 566 98.84 32.03 -10.26
CA GLU A 566 100.03 32.64 -9.65
C GLU A 566 100.29 34.07 -10.16
N LEU A 567 99.93 34.36 -11.41
CA LEU A 567 100.07 35.69 -12.03
C LEU A 567 99.04 36.67 -11.47
N ILE A 568 97.81 36.22 -11.25
CA ILE A 568 96.75 36.97 -10.57
C ILE A 568 97.16 37.25 -9.13
N ALA A 569 97.66 36.26 -8.39
CA ALA A 569 98.14 36.45 -7.02
C ALA A 569 99.35 37.41 -6.93
N ALA A 570 100.24 37.38 -7.92
CA ALA A 570 101.40 38.27 -7.99
C ALA A 570 101.04 39.71 -8.34
N THR A 571 99.99 39.92 -9.15
CA THR A 571 99.54 41.25 -9.59
C THR A 571 98.57 41.92 -8.61
N ALA A 572 97.89 41.15 -7.75
CA ALA A 572 96.96 41.64 -6.73
C ALA A 572 97.59 42.56 -5.66
N SER A 573 96.74 43.25 -4.90
CA SER A 573 97.15 44.12 -3.81
C SER A 573 97.89 43.35 -2.71
N ARG A 574 98.77 44.01 -1.95
CA ARG A 574 99.57 43.35 -0.89
C ARG A 574 98.73 42.73 0.23
N ARG A 575 97.48 43.19 0.41
CA ARG A 575 96.50 42.64 1.35
C ARG A 575 95.89 41.33 0.87
N GLU A 576 95.69 41.17 -0.44
CA GLU A 576 95.01 40.01 -1.04
C GLU A 576 95.90 38.76 -1.19
N SER A 577 97.23 38.87 -1.03
CA SER A 577 98.12 37.70 -1.06
C SER A 577 99.33 37.87 -0.11
N PRO A 578 99.16 37.56 1.19
CA PRO A 578 100.15 37.84 2.25
C PRO A 578 101.40 36.93 2.24
N GLY A 579 101.42 35.83 1.49
CA GLY A 579 102.47 34.80 1.57
C GLY A 579 103.57 34.83 0.49
N MET A 580 103.50 35.71 -0.50
CA MET A 580 104.41 35.66 -1.66
C MET A 580 105.69 36.48 -1.45
N ALA A 581 106.85 35.81 -1.48
CA ALA A 581 108.18 36.43 -1.37
C ALA A 581 108.41 37.53 -2.43
N GLY A 582 109.02 38.65 -2.04
CA GLY A 582 109.16 39.85 -2.87
C GLY A 582 109.93 39.63 -4.19
N ALA A 583 110.90 38.71 -4.21
CA ALA A 583 111.62 38.32 -5.42
C ALA A 583 110.72 37.55 -6.41
N ASN A 584 109.90 36.61 -5.90
CA ASN A 584 109.00 35.82 -6.74
C ASN A 584 107.85 36.68 -7.32
N ARG A 585 107.31 37.62 -6.53
CA ARG A 585 106.28 38.56 -6.99
C ARG A 585 106.76 39.46 -8.14
N ARG A 586 108.01 39.94 -8.10
CA ARG A 586 108.61 40.73 -9.20
C ARG A 586 108.81 39.88 -10.46
N ARG A 587 109.29 38.64 -10.31
CA ARG A 587 109.48 37.69 -11.42
C ARG A 587 108.15 37.38 -12.12
N LEU A 588 107.11 37.04 -11.35
CA LEU A 588 105.78 36.72 -11.88
C LEU A 588 105.06 37.95 -12.48
N ARG A 589 105.24 39.16 -11.91
CA ARG A 589 104.75 40.39 -12.55
C ARG A 589 105.44 40.67 -13.89
N LYS A 590 106.74 40.42 -13.99
CA LYS A 590 107.48 40.54 -15.26
C LYS A 590 106.96 39.54 -16.29
N LEU A 591 106.72 38.29 -15.89
CA LEU A 591 106.11 37.25 -16.74
C LEU A 591 104.68 37.61 -17.17
N ALA A 592 103.88 38.25 -16.30
CA ALA A 592 102.55 38.74 -16.66
C ALA A 592 102.59 39.84 -17.73
N LEU A 593 103.60 40.72 -17.68
CA LEU A 593 103.81 41.77 -18.69
C LEU A 593 104.32 41.22 -20.04
N GLU A 594 105.00 40.08 -20.05
CA GLU A 594 105.42 39.39 -21.30
C GLU A 594 104.22 38.88 -22.12
N TYR A 595 103.07 38.64 -21.47
CA TYR A 595 101.83 38.30 -22.16
C TYR A 595 101.11 39.51 -22.75
N VAL A 596 101.49 40.75 -22.41
CA VAL A 596 100.91 41.97 -23.01
C VAL A 596 101.57 42.24 -24.36
N ARG A 597 100.80 42.62 -25.39
CA ARG A 597 101.36 42.93 -26.71
C ARG A 597 102.28 44.17 -26.66
N PRO A 598 103.37 44.20 -27.44
CA PRO A 598 104.24 45.37 -27.54
C PRO A 598 103.46 46.63 -27.93
N GLY A 599 103.62 47.72 -27.18
CA GLY A 599 102.98 49.01 -27.45
C GLY A 599 101.59 49.21 -26.80
N VAL A 600 101.04 48.20 -26.12
CA VAL A 600 99.74 48.30 -25.44
C VAL A 600 99.94 48.50 -23.92
N HIS A 601 99.31 49.52 -23.35
CA HIS A 601 99.31 49.75 -21.90
C HIS A 601 98.02 49.21 -21.27
N VAL A 602 98.14 48.28 -20.32
CA VAL A 602 97.01 47.75 -19.55
C VAL A 602 96.95 48.48 -18.21
N THR A 603 95.87 49.27 -18.00
CA THR A 603 95.66 50.08 -16.80
C THR A 603 95.53 49.26 -15.52
N ASP A 604 94.75 48.17 -15.56
CA ASP A 604 94.64 47.19 -14.49
C ASP A 604 94.95 45.78 -15.00
N LEU A 605 96.20 45.37 -14.79
CA LEU A 605 96.70 44.06 -15.20
C LEU A 605 96.06 42.94 -14.36
N ASN A 606 95.70 43.19 -13.10
CA ASN A 606 95.10 42.16 -12.25
C ASN A 606 93.67 41.85 -12.68
N GLU A 607 92.86 42.89 -12.90
CA GLU A 607 91.49 42.74 -13.38
C GLU A 607 91.45 42.05 -14.74
N SER A 608 92.35 42.46 -15.66
CA SER A 608 92.46 41.85 -16.99
C SER A 608 92.79 40.35 -16.88
N LEU A 609 93.76 39.95 -16.05
CA LEU A 609 94.10 38.53 -15.86
C LEU A 609 92.97 37.72 -15.20
N ARG A 610 92.17 38.30 -14.30
CA ARG A 610 90.97 37.64 -13.75
C ARG A 610 89.91 37.41 -14.83
N ARG A 611 89.66 38.38 -15.70
CA ARG A 611 88.73 38.24 -16.85
C ARG A 611 89.22 37.17 -17.82
N ILE A 612 90.52 37.14 -18.14
CA ILE A 612 91.13 36.09 -18.97
C ILE A 612 90.99 34.70 -18.34
N GLN A 613 91.17 34.59 -17.01
CA GLN A 613 90.97 33.33 -16.30
C GLN A 613 89.51 32.86 -16.35
N GLN A 614 88.53 33.77 -16.28
CA GLN A 614 87.11 33.44 -16.46
C GLN A 614 86.81 32.99 -17.90
N GLN A 615 87.33 33.72 -18.90
CA GLN A 615 87.22 33.35 -20.32
C GLN A 615 87.85 31.98 -20.58
N ARG A 616 88.99 31.66 -19.95
CA ARG A 616 89.67 30.35 -20.07
C ARG A 616 88.84 29.21 -19.49
N ILE A 617 88.17 29.43 -18.36
CA ILE A 617 87.25 28.43 -17.77
C ILE A 617 86.08 28.17 -18.72
N LEU A 618 85.48 29.23 -19.28
CA LEU A 618 84.38 29.12 -20.23
C LEU A 618 84.82 28.49 -21.56
N TRP A 619 85.99 28.86 -22.07
CA TRP A 619 86.58 28.28 -23.28
C TRP A 619 86.82 26.78 -23.13
N ASN A 620 87.46 26.35 -22.03
CA ASN A 620 87.70 24.93 -21.76
C ASN A 620 86.40 24.12 -21.56
N ARG A 621 85.28 24.77 -21.24
CA ARG A 621 83.97 24.12 -21.13
C ARG A 621 83.37 23.78 -22.50
N PHE A 622 83.67 24.59 -23.53
CA PHE A 622 83.01 24.50 -24.84
C PHE A 622 83.94 24.12 -25.99
N ALA A 623 85.26 24.25 -25.82
CA ALA A 623 86.28 23.92 -26.81
C ALA A 623 87.03 22.62 -26.49
N VAL A 624 87.65 22.03 -27.52
CA VAL A 624 88.52 20.85 -27.37
C VAL A 624 89.72 21.19 -26.46
N ALA A 625 90.01 20.31 -25.49
CA ALA A 625 91.04 20.54 -24.47
C ALA A 625 92.43 20.79 -25.09
N GLY A 626 93.11 21.83 -24.61
CA GLY A 626 94.49 22.15 -25.01
C GLY A 626 94.64 23.04 -26.25
N VAL A 627 93.55 23.56 -26.82
CA VAL A 627 93.58 24.49 -27.96
C VAL A 627 93.44 25.93 -27.51
N VAL A 628 94.32 26.81 -27.97
CA VAL A 628 94.24 28.26 -27.73
C VAL A 628 93.07 28.90 -28.50
N PRO A 629 92.44 29.95 -27.94
CA PRO A 629 91.36 30.63 -28.65
C PRO A 629 91.81 31.34 -29.92
N GLU A 630 91.08 31.11 -31.01
CA GLU A 630 91.19 31.86 -32.26
C GLU A 630 89.95 32.72 -32.47
N VAL A 631 90.13 33.92 -33.03
CA VAL A 631 89.02 34.84 -33.31
C VAL A 631 88.51 34.60 -34.74
N PRO A 632 87.32 34.00 -34.92
CA PRO A 632 86.75 33.80 -36.25
C PRO A 632 86.34 35.13 -36.90
N VAL A 633 86.27 35.15 -38.23
CA VAL A 633 85.90 36.33 -39.00
C VAL A 633 84.38 36.40 -39.16
N GLY A 634 83.78 37.57 -38.96
CA GLY A 634 82.33 37.78 -39.10
C GLY A 634 81.50 37.65 -37.81
N ILE A 635 82.13 37.59 -36.63
CA ILE A 635 81.43 37.50 -35.32
C ILE A 635 80.42 38.64 -35.15
N ALA A 636 80.77 39.86 -35.57
CA ALA A 636 79.91 41.04 -35.41
C ALA A 636 78.58 40.89 -36.18
N ASP A 637 78.61 40.34 -37.39
CA ASP A 637 77.42 40.16 -38.22
C ASP A 637 76.49 39.07 -37.64
N VAL A 638 77.07 38.00 -37.09
CA VAL A 638 76.31 36.94 -36.41
C VAL A 638 75.76 37.43 -35.08
N GLN A 639 76.48 38.28 -34.35
CA GLN A 639 76.01 38.88 -33.10
C GLN A 639 74.76 39.74 -33.30
N VAL A 640 74.72 40.56 -34.36
CA VAL A 640 73.54 41.39 -34.68
C VAL A 640 72.36 40.51 -35.08
N ALA A 641 72.59 39.48 -35.91
CA ALA A 641 71.54 38.53 -36.28
C ALA A 641 71.02 37.74 -35.06
N TYR A 642 71.91 37.35 -34.15
CA TYR A 642 71.57 36.67 -32.90
C TYR A 642 70.70 37.55 -31.99
N GLN A 643 71.12 38.80 -31.73
CA GLN A 643 70.37 39.74 -30.88
C GLN A 643 68.94 39.91 -31.40
N ARG A 644 68.78 40.08 -32.72
CA ARG A 644 67.48 40.24 -33.35
C ARG A 644 66.59 39.00 -33.20
N VAL A 645 67.12 37.81 -33.46
CA VAL A 645 66.37 36.55 -33.30
C VAL A 645 66.04 36.27 -31.84
N ALA A 646 66.98 36.53 -30.91
CA ALA A 646 66.75 36.32 -29.49
C ALA A 646 65.66 37.26 -28.94
N GLU A 647 65.65 38.52 -29.37
CA GLU A 647 64.58 39.48 -29.04
C GLU A 647 63.23 39.06 -29.64
N ASP A 648 63.21 38.67 -30.91
CA ASP A 648 61.98 38.23 -31.61
C ASP A 648 61.42 36.94 -30.97
N LEU A 649 62.27 36.00 -30.53
CA LEU A 649 61.84 34.81 -29.77
C LEU A 649 61.31 35.17 -28.38
N ALA A 650 61.98 36.08 -27.65
CA ALA A 650 61.52 36.54 -26.34
C ALA A 650 60.17 37.27 -26.43
N ARG A 651 59.91 37.99 -27.53
CA ARG A 651 58.60 38.62 -27.80
C ARG A 651 57.51 37.58 -28.02
N LEU A 652 57.81 36.43 -28.63
CA LEU A 652 56.86 35.31 -28.76
C LEU A 652 56.63 34.56 -27.44
N ASP A 653 57.62 34.52 -26.55
CA ASP A 653 57.48 33.87 -25.23
C ASP A 653 56.49 34.60 -24.30
N ILE A 654 56.18 35.87 -24.53
CA ILE A 654 55.21 36.66 -23.75
C ILE A 654 53.77 36.13 -23.95
N PRO A 655 53.20 36.16 -25.17
CA PRO A 655 51.84 35.66 -25.38
C PRO A 655 51.72 34.15 -25.15
N LEU A 656 52.81 33.38 -25.31
CA LEU A 656 52.84 31.94 -25.01
C LEU A 656 53.00 31.62 -23.51
N ARG A 657 53.15 32.63 -22.65
CA ARG A 657 53.40 32.50 -21.19
C ARG A 657 54.61 31.62 -20.85
N ARG A 658 55.65 31.65 -21.69
CA ARG A 658 56.90 30.88 -21.52
C ARG A 658 58.06 31.70 -20.96
N THR A 659 57.84 33.01 -20.77
CA THR A 659 58.85 33.95 -20.26
C THR A 659 59.39 33.49 -18.89
N GLY A 660 60.70 33.32 -18.77
CA GLY A 660 61.36 32.91 -17.52
C GLY A 660 61.21 31.43 -17.14
N THR A 661 60.59 30.61 -17.99
CA THR A 661 60.45 29.16 -17.79
C THR A 661 61.58 28.39 -18.49
N PRO A 662 61.90 27.15 -18.04
CA PRO A 662 62.84 26.29 -18.76
C PRO A 662 62.39 25.92 -20.19
N HIS A 663 61.12 26.20 -20.54
CA HIS A 663 60.54 25.97 -21.87
C HIS A 663 60.51 27.24 -22.76
N SER A 664 61.24 28.30 -22.38
CA SER A 664 61.40 29.48 -23.25
C SER A 664 61.96 29.10 -24.62
N LEU A 665 61.48 29.73 -25.69
CA LEU A 665 61.84 29.36 -27.06
C LEU A 665 63.36 29.40 -27.30
N ALA A 666 64.09 30.34 -26.70
CA ALA A 666 65.54 30.42 -26.84
C ALA A 666 66.32 29.28 -26.16
N ALA A 667 65.72 28.63 -25.16
CA ALA A 667 66.31 27.51 -24.41
C ALA A 667 65.98 26.13 -24.99
N LEU A 668 65.04 26.05 -25.94
CA LEU A 668 64.68 24.80 -26.60
C LEU A 668 65.84 24.28 -27.48
N PRO A 669 66.01 22.95 -27.60
CA PRO A 669 66.88 22.35 -28.60
C PRO A 669 66.52 22.84 -30.01
N ILE A 670 67.51 23.15 -30.84
CA ILE A 670 67.28 23.76 -32.18
C ILE A 670 66.24 23.00 -33.02
N ALA A 671 66.27 21.66 -33.00
CA ALA A 671 65.33 20.84 -33.76
C ALA A 671 63.87 20.98 -33.28
N GLU A 672 63.67 21.20 -31.98
CA GLU A 672 62.37 21.43 -31.38
C GLU A 672 61.91 22.89 -31.59
N LEU A 673 62.82 23.85 -31.43
CA LEU A 673 62.56 25.27 -31.71
C LEU A 673 62.07 25.46 -33.16
N VAL A 674 62.75 24.87 -34.14
CA VAL A 674 62.35 24.96 -35.55
C VAL A 674 60.94 24.38 -35.77
N ARG A 675 60.62 23.24 -35.13
CA ARG A 675 59.29 22.62 -35.23
C ARG A 675 58.20 23.46 -34.59
N GLN A 676 58.46 24.02 -33.41
CA GLN A 676 57.56 24.89 -32.67
C GLN A 676 57.27 26.19 -33.46
N ILE A 677 58.31 26.84 -33.99
CA ILE A 677 58.18 28.05 -34.80
C ILE A 677 57.47 27.75 -36.13
N ALA A 678 57.72 26.59 -36.74
CA ALA A 678 56.97 26.15 -37.92
C ALA A 678 55.47 25.99 -37.62
N GLY A 679 55.11 25.36 -36.50
CA GLY A 679 53.72 25.23 -36.06
C GLY A 679 53.05 26.57 -35.73
N LEU A 680 53.75 27.50 -35.06
CA LEU A 680 53.25 28.86 -34.80
C LEU A 680 53.04 29.68 -36.09
N SER A 681 53.80 29.38 -37.14
CA SER A 681 53.71 30.07 -38.44
C SER A 681 52.61 29.54 -39.38
N ALA A 682 52.02 28.37 -39.08
CA ALA A 682 50.94 27.80 -39.87
C ALA A 682 49.64 28.59 -39.69
N GLU A 683 48.84 28.70 -40.75
CA GLU A 683 47.52 29.37 -40.68
C GLU A 683 46.66 28.71 -39.58
N SER A 684 46.14 29.51 -38.65
CA SER A 684 45.36 29.02 -37.50
C SER A 684 44.05 29.80 -37.34
N GLU A 685 42.93 29.10 -37.41
CA GLU A 685 41.59 29.67 -37.20
C GLU A 685 41.39 30.21 -35.76
N VAL A 686 42.24 29.81 -34.81
CA VAL A 686 42.22 30.24 -33.40
C VAL A 686 42.39 31.76 -33.26
N LEU A 687 43.09 32.41 -34.20
CA LEU A 687 43.41 33.84 -34.15
C LEU A 687 42.32 34.76 -34.72
N ALA A 688 41.36 34.23 -35.49
CA ALA A 688 40.35 35.05 -36.17
C ALA A 688 39.25 35.61 -35.23
N ASN A 689 38.96 34.91 -34.12
CA ASN A 689 37.83 35.20 -33.22
C ASN A 689 38.27 35.47 -31.76
N LEU A 690 39.47 36.00 -31.58
CA LEU A 690 40.17 35.97 -30.29
C LEU A 690 39.55 36.86 -29.19
N GLN A 691 39.04 38.03 -29.55
CA GLN A 691 38.48 39.00 -28.60
C GLN A 691 37.13 38.53 -28.02
N GLU A 692 36.27 37.97 -28.86
CA GLU A 692 34.98 37.41 -28.45
C GLU A 692 35.18 36.17 -27.55
N ARG A 693 36.12 35.28 -27.90
CA ARG A 693 36.49 34.11 -27.08
C ARG A 693 37.04 34.51 -25.71
N THR A 694 37.93 35.49 -25.66
CA THR A 694 38.55 35.93 -24.39
C THR A 694 37.50 36.50 -23.42
N THR A 695 36.52 37.24 -23.95
CA THR A 695 35.41 37.79 -23.14
C THR A 695 34.52 36.69 -22.57
N LEU A 696 34.14 35.72 -23.40
CA LEU A 696 33.33 34.58 -22.99
C LEU A 696 34.06 33.67 -21.98
N LEU A 697 35.33 33.37 -22.22
CA LEU A 697 36.16 32.58 -21.31
C LEU A 697 36.35 33.28 -19.96
N THR A 698 36.54 34.60 -19.93
CA THR A 698 36.66 35.35 -18.67
C THR A 698 35.39 35.20 -17.84
N ARG A 699 34.22 35.35 -18.46
CA ARG A 699 32.92 35.14 -17.80
C ARG A 699 32.72 33.70 -17.31
N LEU A 700 33.16 32.70 -18.08
CA LEU A 700 33.06 31.29 -17.68
C LEU A 700 34.03 30.94 -16.53
N ARG A 701 35.21 31.57 -16.47
CA ARG A 701 36.16 31.45 -15.35
C ARG A 701 35.69 32.15 -14.09
N GLU A 702 34.97 33.27 -14.21
CA GLU A 702 34.32 33.92 -13.06
C GLU A 702 33.26 33.02 -12.40
N LEU A 703 32.67 32.11 -13.17
CA LEU A 703 31.78 31.04 -12.70
C LEU A 703 32.54 29.79 -12.22
N GLU A 704 33.88 29.83 -12.21
CA GLU A 704 34.77 28.73 -11.80
C GLU A 704 34.56 27.43 -12.61
N LEU A 705 34.23 27.56 -13.91
CA LEU A 705 34.02 26.43 -14.82
C LEU A 705 35.30 25.89 -15.47
N ASP A 706 36.49 26.29 -15.00
CA ASP A 706 37.78 25.84 -15.54
C ASP A 706 37.91 24.31 -15.69
N PRO A 707 37.50 23.47 -14.70
CA PRO A 707 37.59 22.01 -14.85
C PRO A 707 36.79 21.48 -16.04
N LEU A 708 35.60 22.05 -16.29
CA LEU A 708 34.75 21.67 -17.41
C LEU A 708 35.33 22.15 -18.74
N LEU A 709 35.86 23.38 -18.80
CA LEU A 709 36.48 23.92 -20.01
C LEU A 709 37.66 23.06 -20.48
N VAL A 710 38.50 22.61 -19.54
CA VAL A 710 39.65 21.74 -19.83
C VAL A 710 39.17 20.40 -20.39
N ASP A 711 38.20 19.75 -19.74
CA ASP A 711 37.64 18.47 -20.17
C ASP A 711 36.98 18.55 -21.56
N LEU A 712 36.17 19.58 -21.82
CA LEU A 712 35.54 19.80 -23.13
C LEU A 712 36.57 20.00 -24.25
N SER A 713 37.64 20.74 -23.97
CA SER A 713 38.72 20.98 -24.94
C SER A 713 39.55 19.73 -25.23
N ALA A 714 39.74 18.85 -24.23
CA ALA A 714 40.50 17.62 -24.38
C ALA A 714 39.74 16.55 -25.18
N ARG A 715 38.40 16.52 -25.07
CA ARG A 715 37.51 15.57 -25.78
C ARG A 715 36.99 16.07 -27.13
N HIS A 716 37.30 17.31 -27.49
CA HIS A 716 36.83 17.98 -28.70
C HIS A 716 35.30 18.01 -28.87
N VAL A 717 34.57 18.33 -27.81
CA VAL A 717 33.10 18.21 -27.78
C VAL A 717 32.44 19.21 -28.76
N PRO A 718 31.50 18.76 -29.62
CA PRO A 718 30.81 19.63 -30.57
C PRO A 718 29.78 20.56 -29.89
N GLU A 719 29.50 21.71 -30.50
CA GLU A 719 28.63 22.76 -29.93
C GLU A 719 27.24 22.27 -29.49
N THR A 720 26.69 21.26 -30.16
CA THR A 720 25.35 20.71 -29.90
C THR A 720 25.29 19.89 -28.61
N GLN A 721 26.44 19.44 -28.09
CA GLN A 721 26.52 18.57 -26.91
C GLN A 721 26.98 19.31 -25.65
N VAL A 722 27.60 20.49 -25.79
CA VAL A 722 28.21 21.22 -24.67
C VAL A 722 27.19 21.58 -23.57
N SER A 723 25.94 21.89 -23.92
CA SER A 723 24.91 22.16 -22.91
C SER A 723 24.61 20.93 -22.05
N ALA A 724 24.58 19.73 -22.63
CA ALA A 724 24.35 18.50 -21.89
C ALA A 724 25.55 18.15 -20.99
N GLU A 725 26.77 18.48 -21.42
CA GLU A 725 27.98 18.31 -20.61
C GLU A 725 28.01 19.25 -19.39
N LEU A 726 27.57 20.51 -19.54
CA LEU A 726 27.40 21.42 -18.39
C LEU A 726 26.39 20.87 -17.39
N GLU A 727 25.24 20.41 -17.87
CA GLU A 727 24.21 19.83 -17.00
C GLU A 727 24.76 18.59 -16.27
N LEU A 728 25.50 17.70 -16.95
CA LEU A 728 26.12 16.54 -16.31
C LEU A 728 27.10 16.94 -15.21
N ALA A 729 28.01 17.88 -15.48
CA ALA A 729 28.98 18.35 -14.50
C ALA A 729 28.30 18.98 -13.28
N TRP A 730 27.26 19.80 -13.50
CA TRP A 730 26.53 20.44 -12.42
C TRP A 730 25.77 19.42 -11.57
N TRP A 731 24.95 18.56 -12.17
CA TRP A 731 24.14 17.58 -11.43
C TRP A 731 24.99 16.54 -10.68
N GLN A 732 26.12 16.09 -11.25
CA GLN A 732 27.03 15.19 -10.54
C GLN A 732 27.69 15.88 -9.34
N SER A 733 28.12 17.13 -9.50
CA SER A 733 28.74 17.90 -8.41
C SER A 733 27.73 18.22 -7.30
N VAL A 734 26.47 18.52 -7.67
CA VAL A 734 25.37 18.69 -6.71
C VAL A 734 25.08 17.40 -5.95
N LEU A 735 24.98 16.26 -6.64
CA LEU A 735 24.75 14.97 -5.99
C LEU A 735 25.84 14.63 -4.97
N GLU A 736 27.11 14.81 -5.33
CA GLU A 736 28.26 14.59 -4.44
C GLU A 736 28.22 15.53 -3.22
N ALA A 737 27.91 16.82 -3.43
CA ALA A 737 27.78 17.79 -2.35
C ALA A 737 26.64 17.46 -1.37
N LEU A 738 25.47 17.07 -1.89
CA LEU A 738 24.32 16.69 -1.07
C LEU A 738 24.58 15.39 -0.27
N LEU A 739 25.21 14.39 -0.89
CA LEU A 739 25.60 13.15 -0.23
C LEU A 739 26.62 13.36 0.90
N ALA A 740 27.57 14.28 0.71
CA ALA A 740 28.56 14.61 1.73
C ALA A 740 27.97 15.42 2.90
N ALA A 741 26.94 16.23 2.64
CA ALA A 741 26.31 17.10 3.63
C ALA A 741 25.36 16.37 4.59
N ASP A 742 24.60 15.38 4.12
CA ASP A 742 23.58 14.69 4.93
C ASP A 742 23.92 13.22 5.18
N ARG A 743 24.27 12.91 6.44
CA ARG A 743 24.56 11.54 6.90
C ARG A 743 23.35 10.61 6.83
N ALA A 744 22.11 11.15 6.83
CA ALA A 744 20.90 10.34 6.74
C ALA A 744 20.81 9.60 5.40
N LEU A 745 21.51 10.07 4.35
CA LEU A 745 21.58 9.43 3.03
C LEU A 745 22.49 8.19 2.99
N LEU A 746 23.15 7.85 4.11
CA LEU A 746 24.02 6.67 4.27
C LEU A 746 25.11 6.58 3.19
N SER A 747 25.56 7.73 2.66
CA SER A 747 26.51 7.80 1.54
C SER A 747 26.08 6.97 0.32
N GLY A 748 24.78 6.79 0.10
CA GLY A 748 24.24 5.98 -1.00
C GLY A 748 24.36 4.46 -0.81
N ASN A 749 24.74 3.97 0.37
CA ASN A 749 24.89 2.53 0.62
C ASN A 749 23.54 1.84 0.83
N THR A 750 23.01 1.25 -0.25
CA THR A 750 21.71 0.56 -0.25
C THR A 750 21.70 -0.75 0.53
N SER A 751 22.85 -1.44 0.69
CA SER A 751 22.91 -2.70 1.46
C SER A 751 22.63 -2.51 2.95
N VAL A 752 22.99 -1.35 3.51
CA VAL A 752 22.65 -0.98 4.89
C VAL A 752 21.16 -0.69 4.99
N LEU A 753 20.60 0.03 4.00
CA LEU A 753 19.18 0.34 3.95
C LEU A 753 18.31 -0.92 3.83
N ASP A 754 18.66 -1.85 2.96
CA ASP A 754 17.99 -3.16 2.83
C ASP A 754 17.92 -3.89 4.17
N ARG A 755 19.02 -3.87 4.95
CA ARG A 755 19.07 -4.48 6.28
C ARG A 755 18.17 -3.73 7.27
N LEU A 756 18.20 -2.40 7.28
CA LEU A 756 17.35 -1.57 8.15
C LEU A 756 15.86 -1.75 7.84
N GLU A 757 15.47 -1.80 6.56
CA GLU A 757 14.10 -2.08 6.14
C GLU A 757 13.68 -3.50 6.53
N ALA A 758 14.57 -4.49 6.39
CA ALA A 758 14.31 -5.87 6.83
C ALA A 758 14.14 -5.98 8.36
N ASP A 759 15.03 -5.36 9.12
CA ASP A 759 14.96 -5.30 10.58
C ASP A 759 13.69 -4.57 11.04
N PHE A 760 13.31 -3.48 10.36
CA PHE A 760 12.06 -2.76 10.63
C PHE A 760 10.84 -3.66 10.45
N ARG A 761 10.75 -4.42 9.36
CA ARG A 761 9.62 -5.35 9.13
C ARG A 761 9.50 -6.38 10.25
N LEU A 762 10.62 -6.97 10.68
CA LEU A 762 10.65 -7.95 11.75
C LEU A 762 10.22 -7.34 13.09
N VAL A 763 10.74 -6.15 13.41
CA VAL A 763 10.43 -5.46 14.66
C VAL A 763 8.99 -4.96 14.69
N ASP A 764 8.47 -4.42 13.57
CA ASP A 764 7.08 -3.99 13.45
C ASP A 764 6.10 -5.16 13.56
N GLU A 765 6.40 -6.31 12.94
CA GLU A 765 5.60 -7.54 13.08
C GLU A 765 5.64 -8.09 14.51
N ALA A 766 6.81 -8.06 15.16
CA ALA A 766 6.95 -8.47 16.56
C ALA A 766 6.15 -7.56 17.50
N HIS A 767 6.14 -6.25 17.26
CA HIS A 767 5.32 -5.29 18.00
C HIS A 767 3.82 -5.57 17.79
N ALA A 768 3.37 -5.62 16.54
CA ALA A 768 1.95 -5.84 16.21
C ALA A 768 1.41 -7.19 16.75
N SER A 769 2.21 -8.26 16.68
CA SER A 769 1.80 -9.58 17.19
C SER A 769 1.78 -9.68 18.72
N ALA A 770 2.42 -8.75 19.44
CA ALA A 770 2.43 -8.70 20.89
C ALA A 770 1.17 -8.04 21.48
N THR A 771 0.49 -7.16 20.74
CA THR A 771 -0.65 -6.37 21.21
C THR A 771 -1.79 -7.22 21.75
N GLY A 772 -2.13 -8.34 21.09
CA GLY A 772 -3.16 -9.26 21.58
C GLY A 772 -2.80 -9.90 22.92
N LYS A 773 -1.53 -10.22 23.15
CA LYS A 773 -1.03 -10.74 24.44
C LYS A 773 -1.03 -9.67 25.52
N GLN A 774 -0.71 -8.42 25.17
CA GLN A 774 -0.78 -7.29 26.10
C GLN A 774 -2.22 -7.08 26.59
N LEU A 775 -3.20 -7.07 25.68
CA LEU A 775 -4.61 -6.95 26.06
C LEU A 775 -5.07 -8.16 26.89
N ALA A 776 -4.62 -9.37 26.56
CA ALA A 776 -4.94 -10.56 27.33
C ALA A 776 -4.41 -10.46 28.78
N TRP A 777 -3.20 -9.93 28.95
CA TRP A 777 -2.59 -9.68 30.26
C TRP A 777 -3.31 -8.58 31.04
N LEU A 778 -3.66 -7.46 30.40
CA LEU A 778 -4.46 -6.37 31.02
C LEU A 778 -5.79 -6.91 31.60
N LEU A 779 -6.49 -7.74 30.82
CA LEU A 779 -7.73 -8.39 31.24
C LEU A 779 -7.49 -9.38 32.39
N ALA A 780 -6.36 -10.09 32.38
CA ALA A 780 -5.98 -11.00 33.44
C ALA A 780 -5.66 -10.28 34.76
N GLU A 781 -4.97 -9.13 34.71
CA GLU A 781 -4.74 -8.30 35.90
C GLU A 781 -6.05 -7.78 36.47
N THR A 782 -6.92 -7.23 35.61
CA THR A 782 -8.25 -6.75 36.01
C THR A 782 -9.07 -7.88 36.66
N TRP A 783 -8.99 -9.09 36.11
CA TRP A 783 -9.63 -10.28 36.67
C TRP A 783 -9.06 -10.69 38.03
N LYS A 784 -7.73 -10.74 38.19
CA LYS A 784 -7.06 -11.11 39.44
C LYS A 784 -7.37 -10.12 40.56
N ILE A 785 -7.32 -8.82 40.26
CA ILE A 785 -7.72 -7.75 41.19
C ILE A 785 -9.19 -7.93 41.56
N GLY A 786 -10.07 -8.15 40.56
CA GLY A 786 -11.49 -8.37 40.77
C GLY A 786 -11.80 -9.53 41.72
N ILE A 787 -11.13 -10.69 41.59
CA ILE A 787 -11.35 -11.83 42.49
C ILE A 787 -11.03 -11.46 43.95
N VAL A 788 -9.97 -10.69 44.16
CA VAL A 788 -9.54 -10.29 45.51
C VAL A 788 -10.49 -9.26 46.10
N ASP A 789 -10.93 -8.29 45.30
CA ASP A 789 -11.86 -7.24 45.72
C ASP A 789 -13.29 -7.77 45.97
N TRP A 790 -13.70 -8.83 45.25
CA TRP A 790 -15.06 -9.37 45.27
C TRP A 790 -15.11 -10.91 45.49
N PRO A 791 -14.66 -11.40 46.66
CA PRO A 791 -14.57 -12.85 46.92
C PRO A 791 -15.94 -13.55 46.94
N ASP A 792 -16.99 -12.86 47.39
CA ASP A 792 -18.35 -13.40 47.43
C ASP A 792 -18.93 -13.60 46.02
N GLU A 793 -18.70 -12.65 45.10
CA GLU A 793 -19.07 -12.78 43.69
C GLU A 793 -18.30 -13.92 43.04
N ALA A 794 -17.01 -14.08 43.35
CA ALA A 794 -16.19 -15.18 42.82
C ALA A 794 -16.74 -16.55 43.27
N ALA A 795 -17.14 -16.67 44.54
CA ALA A 795 -17.77 -17.89 45.05
C ALA A 795 -19.16 -18.15 44.43
N ALA A 796 -19.96 -17.11 44.21
CA ALA A 796 -21.25 -17.20 43.52
C ALA A 796 -21.10 -17.62 42.06
N LEU A 797 -20.16 -17.02 41.34
CA LEU A 797 -19.82 -17.36 39.96
C LEU A 797 -19.36 -18.81 39.84
N LYS A 798 -18.48 -19.28 40.74
CA LYS A 798 -18.02 -20.67 40.77
C LYS A 798 -19.20 -21.64 40.96
N ARG A 799 -20.13 -21.33 41.87
CA ARG A 799 -21.35 -22.12 42.08
C ARG A 799 -22.21 -22.14 40.81
N LEU A 800 -22.45 -20.99 40.18
CA LEU A 800 -23.22 -20.86 38.94
C LEU A 800 -22.63 -21.73 37.81
N LEU A 801 -21.31 -21.67 37.60
CA LEU A 801 -20.61 -22.44 36.57
C LEU A 801 -20.56 -23.96 36.87
N THR A 802 -20.74 -24.37 38.13
CA THR A 802 -20.74 -25.78 38.53
C THR A 802 -22.16 -26.38 38.49
N ALA A 803 -23.17 -25.61 38.90
CA ALA A 803 -24.53 -26.09 39.12
C ALA A 803 -25.41 -26.17 37.85
N GLY A 804 -25.15 -25.37 36.81
CA GLY A 804 -26.08 -25.31 35.67
C GLY A 804 -25.57 -24.61 34.41
N VAL A 805 -26.52 -24.17 33.57
CA VAL A 805 -26.26 -23.36 32.37
C VAL A 805 -26.50 -21.88 32.76
N PRO A 806 -25.45 -21.05 32.86
CA PRO A 806 -25.59 -19.63 33.16
C PRO A 806 -26.33 -18.91 32.01
N THR A 807 -27.18 -17.96 32.39
CA THR A 807 -27.76 -16.94 31.51
C THR A 807 -27.06 -15.61 31.73
N ALA A 808 -27.22 -14.66 30.80
CA ALA A 808 -26.65 -13.32 30.97
C ALA A 808 -27.17 -12.63 32.25
N GLU A 809 -28.46 -12.77 32.53
CA GLU A 809 -29.11 -12.23 33.72
C GLU A 809 -28.58 -12.87 35.01
N SER A 810 -28.53 -14.21 35.08
CA SER A 810 -27.99 -14.91 36.26
C SER A 810 -26.51 -14.63 36.49
N LEU A 811 -25.72 -14.47 35.41
CA LEU A 811 -24.32 -14.04 35.50
C LEU A 811 -24.21 -12.64 36.10
N ASN A 812 -24.98 -11.69 35.58
CA ASN A 812 -24.96 -10.31 36.04
C ASN A 812 -25.48 -10.18 37.48
N ALA A 813 -26.48 -10.98 37.88
CA ALA A 813 -27.00 -11.02 39.24
C ALA A 813 -26.03 -11.67 40.24
N ALA A 814 -25.36 -12.76 39.84
CA ALA A 814 -24.43 -13.47 40.71
C ALA A 814 -23.08 -12.75 40.88
N ALA A 815 -22.62 -12.04 39.84
CA ALA A 815 -21.29 -11.45 39.79
C ALA A 815 -21.26 -10.16 38.94
N PRO A 816 -21.95 -9.09 39.35
CA PRO A 816 -22.09 -7.88 38.55
C PRO A 816 -20.75 -7.20 38.23
N HIS A 817 -19.79 -7.19 39.16
CA HIS A 817 -18.48 -6.58 38.94
C HIS A 817 -17.57 -7.50 38.12
N LEU A 818 -17.52 -8.78 38.48
CA LEU A 818 -16.67 -9.77 37.80
C LEU A 818 -17.15 -10.14 36.39
N SER A 819 -18.44 -9.97 36.09
CA SER A 819 -18.98 -10.24 34.75
C SER A 819 -18.41 -9.31 33.68
N ARG A 820 -18.01 -8.08 34.04
CA ARG A 820 -17.49 -7.08 33.09
C ARG A 820 -16.14 -7.48 32.49
N PRO A 821 -15.10 -7.84 33.27
CA PRO A 821 -13.83 -8.33 32.72
C PRO A 821 -13.92 -9.75 32.13
N LEU A 822 -14.91 -10.56 32.51
CA LEU A 822 -15.11 -11.91 31.95
C LEU A 822 -15.88 -11.94 30.63
N ALA A 823 -16.85 -11.03 30.47
CA ALA A 823 -17.69 -10.92 29.29
C ALA A 823 -17.75 -9.46 28.81
N PRO A 824 -16.59 -8.86 28.44
CA PRO A 824 -16.53 -7.47 28.00
C PRO A 824 -17.21 -7.27 26.63
N VAL A 825 -17.27 -8.31 25.79
CA VAL A 825 -17.86 -8.27 24.46
C VAL A 825 -18.95 -9.32 24.35
N TRP A 826 -20.14 -8.93 23.88
CA TRP A 826 -21.27 -9.83 23.63
C TRP A 826 -21.58 -9.87 22.14
N LEU A 827 -21.72 -11.06 21.55
CA LEU A 827 -22.13 -11.24 20.16
C LEU A 827 -23.53 -11.84 20.13
N ILE A 828 -24.47 -11.14 19.49
CA ILE A 828 -25.86 -11.59 19.36
C ILE A 828 -26.45 -11.27 17.98
N SER A 829 -27.45 -12.04 17.58
CA SER A 829 -28.43 -11.56 16.60
C SER A 829 -29.39 -10.54 17.24
N PRO A 830 -29.96 -9.58 16.49
CA PRO A 830 -31.01 -8.70 17.02
C PRO A 830 -32.15 -9.47 17.70
N TYR A 831 -32.50 -10.65 17.18
CA TYR A 831 -33.58 -11.49 17.73
C TYR A 831 -33.22 -12.18 19.06
N GLU A 832 -31.95 -12.16 19.46
CA GLU A 832 -31.47 -12.71 20.73
C GLU A 832 -31.40 -11.65 21.84
N ALA A 833 -31.73 -10.37 21.57
CA ALA A 833 -31.68 -9.29 22.55
C ALA A 833 -32.38 -9.61 23.90
N PRO A 834 -33.56 -10.27 23.93
CA PRO A 834 -34.22 -10.63 25.19
C PRO A 834 -33.39 -11.56 26.08
N SER A 835 -32.50 -12.37 25.50
CA SER A 835 -31.66 -13.32 26.26
C SER A 835 -30.57 -12.65 27.11
N LEU A 836 -30.31 -11.35 26.89
CA LEU A 836 -29.36 -10.57 27.69
C LEU A 836 -29.95 -10.15 29.05
N GLY A 837 -31.28 -10.18 29.22
CA GLY A 837 -31.97 -9.59 30.37
C GLY A 837 -32.05 -8.06 30.29
N ARG A 838 -33.05 -7.43 30.90
CA ARG A 838 -33.35 -5.98 30.72
C ARG A 838 -32.36 -5.03 31.39
N GLU A 839 -31.71 -5.47 32.46
CA GLU A 839 -30.83 -4.64 33.32
C GLU A 839 -29.43 -4.40 32.73
N ILE A 840 -29.00 -5.20 31.76
CA ILE A 840 -27.65 -5.11 31.20
C ILE A 840 -27.57 -3.95 30.20
N ALA A 841 -26.80 -2.92 30.57
CA ALA A 841 -26.43 -1.79 29.70
C ALA A 841 -25.04 -1.97 29.09
N PHE A 842 -24.83 -1.36 27.93
CA PHE A 842 -23.58 -1.39 27.18
C PHE A 842 -23.06 0.02 26.96
N ASP A 843 -21.75 0.19 27.04
CA ASP A 843 -21.13 1.48 26.73
C ASP A 843 -21.19 1.74 25.22
N VAL A 844 -20.99 0.69 24.41
CA VAL A 844 -21.04 0.78 22.94
C VAL A 844 -21.86 -0.37 22.36
N VAL A 845 -22.74 -0.06 21.42
CA VAL A 845 -23.40 -1.04 20.54
C VAL A 845 -22.84 -0.91 19.14
N VAL A 846 -22.26 -1.99 18.61
CA VAL A 846 -21.77 -2.10 17.24
C VAL A 846 -22.78 -2.90 16.44
N VAL A 847 -23.53 -2.24 15.56
CA VAL A 847 -24.47 -2.88 14.63
C VAL A 847 -23.68 -3.28 13.37
N VAL A 848 -23.42 -4.56 13.22
CA VAL A 848 -22.74 -5.15 12.05
C VAL A 848 -23.80 -5.53 11.03
N ASP A 849 -23.46 -5.36 9.75
CA ASP A 849 -24.39 -5.60 8.65
C ASP A 849 -25.68 -4.77 8.79
N ALA A 850 -25.55 -3.52 9.23
CA ALA A 850 -26.65 -2.64 9.57
C ALA A 850 -27.61 -2.37 8.39
N GLY A 851 -27.17 -2.58 7.15
CA GLY A 851 -28.04 -2.45 5.97
C GLY A 851 -28.94 -3.67 5.75
N ALA A 852 -28.70 -4.79 6.45
CA ALA A 852 -29.39 -6.06 6.24
C ALA A 852 -30.57 -6.30 7.20
N ALA A 853 -30.78 -5.39 8.16
CA ALA A 853 -31.87 -5.41 9.12
C ALA A 853 -32.53 -4.03 9.18
N SER A 854 -33.83 -3.99 9.41
CA SER A 854 -34.57 -2.74 9.58
C SER A 854 -34.15 -2.03 10.87
N LEU A 855 -34.50 -0.74 10.98
CA LEU A 855 -34.33 -0.03 12.23
C LEU A 855 -35.11 -0.71 13.37
N ALA A 856 -36.38 -1.07 13.14
CA ALA A 856 -37.25 -1.69 14.14
C ALA A 856 -36.67 -2.99 14.72
N GLU A 857 -36.03 -3.83 13.89
CA GLU A 857 -35.34 -5.05 14.34
C GLU A 857 -34.22 -4.76 15.35
N ASN A 858 -33.58 -3.58 15.26
CA ASN A 858 -32.45 -3.19 16.10
C ASN A 858 -32.83 -2.27 17.27
N VAL A 859 -34.06 -1.76 17.34
CA VAL A 859 -34.52 -0.88 18.43
C VAL A 859 -34.25 -1.46 19.84
N PRO A 860 -34.53 -2.75 20.12
CA PRO A 860 -34.26 -3.36 21.43
C PRO A 860 -32.80 -3.28 21.88
N VAL A 861 -31.85 -3.34 20.94
CA VAL A 861 -30.41 -3.28 21.25
C VAL A 861 -29.91 -1.83 21.31
N LEU A 862 -30.42 -0.95 20.45
CA LEU A 862 -30.03 0.46 20.41
C LEU A 862 -30.39 1.20 21.69
N ARG A 863 -31.51 0.83 22.32
CA ARG A 863 -31.92 1.37 23.63
C ARG A 863 -30.85 1.18 24.72
N ARG A 864 -30.05 0.12 24.62
CA ARG A 864 -29.08 -0.29 25.64
C ARG A 864 -27.72 0.41 25.49
N ALA A 865 -27.57 1.24 24.46
CA ALA A 865 -26.31 1.86 24.07
C ALA A 865 -26.17 3.28 24.65
N LYS A 866 -24.94 3.64 25.06
CA LYS A 866 -24.55 5.05 25.19
C LYS A 866 -23.97 5.60 23.89
N GLN A 867 -23.23 4.78 23.17
CA GLN A 867 -22.64 5.06 21.86
C GLN A 867 -23.11 4.01 20.84
N VAL A 868 -23.47 4.44 19.64
CA VAL A 868 -23.90 3.55 18.54
C VAL A 868 -22.93 3.66 17.38
N VAL A 869 -22.44 2.52 16.92
CA VAL A 869 -21.58 2.42 15.74
C VAL A 869 -22.20 1.44 14.76
N ALA A 870 -22.50 1.87 13.54
CA ALA A 870 -23.10 1.01 12.53
C ALA A 870 -22.10 0.73 11.40
N PHE A 871 -21.91 -0.54 11.06
CA PHE A 871 -21.12 -0.99 9.91
C PHE A 871 -22.04 -1.67 8.90
N GLY A 872 -21.94 -1.29 7.63
CA GLY A 872 -22.70 -1.96 6.58
C GLY A 872 -22.29 -1.55 5.18
N ASP A 873 -22.68 -2.37 4.22
CA ASP A 873 -22.54 -2.08 2.80
C ASP A 873 -23.87 -1.51 2.29
N PRO A 874 -23.89 -0.25 1.81
CA PRO A 874 -25.12 0.41 1.38
C PRO A 874 -25.72 -0.16 0.09
N VAL A 875 -24.99 -1.00 -0.65
CA VAL A 875 -25.41 -1.53 -1.94
C VAL A 875 -25.94 -2.96 -1.83
N THR A 876 -25.14 -3.87 -1.26
CA THR A 876 -25.49 -5.31 -1.23
C THR A 876 -26.35 -5.72 -0.03
N GLN A 877 -26.57 -4.82 0.92
CA GLN A 877 -27.37 -5.11 2.11
C GLN A 877 -28.71 -4.40 1.99
N THR A 878 -29.79 -5.15 2.18
CA THR A 878 -31.15 -4.61 2.27
C THR A 878 -31.95 -5.51 3.21
N PRO A 879 -32.80 -4.96 4.08
CA PRO A 879 -33.69 -5.77 4.91
C PRO A 879 -34.64 -6.57 4.03
N SER A 880 -34.99 -7.78 4.47
CA SER A 880 -35.98 -8.61 3.78
C SER A 880 -36.95 -9.20 4.79
N ARG A 881 -38.23 -9.24 4.42
CA ARG A 881 -39.26 -9.93 5.22
C ARG A 881 -39.00 -11.43 5.19
N PHE A 882 -39.34 -12.11 6.27
CA PHE A 882 -39.19 -13.55 6.38
C PHE A 882 -40.25 -14.12 7.33
N ASP A 883 -40.70 -15.33 7.03
CA ASP A 883 -41.48 -16.16 7.94
C ASP A 883 -40.57 -17.15 8.64
N ILE A 884 -40.86 -17.54 9.88
CA ILE A 884 -40.15 -18.63 10.56
C ILE A 884 -40.73 -19.99 10.16
N GLY A 885 -42.05 -20.04 9.91
CA GLY A 885 -42.76 -21.25 9.49
C GLY A 885 -42.33 -21.78 8.13
N VAL A 886 -42.62 -23.07 7.90
CA VAL A 886 -42.56 -23.68 6.56
C VAL A 886 -44.01 -23.80 6.08
N HIS A 887 -44.28 -23.32 4.86
CA HIS A 887 -45.63 -23.26 4.28
C HIS A 887 -45.74 -24.19 3.05
N GLU A 888 -46.92 -24.76 2.81
CA GLU A 888 -47.14 -25.70 1.69
C GLU A 888 -47.09 -25.03 0.32
N TYR A 889 -47.57 -23.79 0.24
CA TYR A 889 -47.43 -22.89 -0.89
C TYR A 889 -46.43 -21.81 -0.49
N GLY A 890 -45.41 -21.56 -1.32
CA GLY A 890 -44.36 -20.58 -1.00
C GLY A 890 -44.95 -19.23 -0.61
N SER A 891 -44.40 -18.60 0.44
CA SER A 891 -44.84 -17.25 0.82
C SER A 891 -44.55 -16.33 -0.36
N ALA A 892 -45.58 -15.84 -1.04
CA ALA A 892 -45.43 -14.84 -2.08
C ALA A 892 -44.99 -13.52 -1.42
N SER A 893 -43.70 -13.35 -1.19
CA SER A 893 -43.06 -12.05 -0.92
C SER A 893 -42.87 -11.24 -2.21
N ALA A 894 -43.59 -11.60 -3.28
CA ALA A 894 -43.65 -10.86 -4.53
C ALA A 894 -44.35 -9.51 -4.28
N GLY A 895 -43.64 -8.40 -4.52
CA GLY A 895 -44.17 -7.05 -4.39
C GLY A 895 -43.76 -6.26 -3.14
N ALA A 896 -42.73 -6.67 -2.39
CA ALA A 896 -42.17 -5.83 -1.33
C ALA A 896 -41.45 -4.60 -1.92
N ASP A 897 -41.70 -3.41 -1.38
CA ASP A 897 -40.95 -2.19 -1.72
C ASP A 897 -39.51 -2.29 -1.17
N VAL A 898 -38.62 -2.88 -1.97
CA VAL A 898 -37.22 -3.11 -1.60
C VAL A 898 -36.48 -1.80 -1.33
N ASP A 899 -36.80 -0.75 -2.08
CA ASP A 899 -36.16 0.56 -1.92
C ASP A 899 -36.63 1.24 -0.63
N GLY A 900 -37.93 1.15 -0.32
CA GLY A 900 -38.48 1.57 0.98
C GLY A 900 -37.86 0.80 2.16
N LEU A 901 -37.71 -0.53 2.04
CA LEU A 901 -37.03 -1.35 3.06
C LEU A 901 -35.55 -0.95 3.21
N ASN A 902 -34.85 -0.61 2.13
CA ASN A 902 -33.48 -0.14 2.20
C ASN A 902 -33.37 1.22 2.92
N ALA A 903 -34.28 2.15 2.59
CA ALA A 903 -34.34 3.46 3.24
C ALA A 903 -34.65 3.36 4.74
N ASP A 904 -35.42 2.36 5.16
CA ASP A 904 -35.73 2.09 6.57
C ASP A 904 -34.73 1.11 7.25
N SER A 905 -33.64 0.75 6.56
CA SER A 905 -32.56 -0.05 7.17
C SER A 905 -31.88 0.71 8.29
N ALA A 906 -31.34 -0.01 9.28
CA ALA A 906 -30.61 0.62 10.38
C ALA A 906 -29.43 1.47 9.87
N LEU A 907 -28.73 1.01 8.82
CA LEU A 907 -27.65 1.77 8.18
C LEU A 907 -28.13 3.10 7.59
N ALA A 908 -29.24 3.09 6.83
CA ALA A 908 -29.76 4.29 6.18
C ALA A 908 -30.27 5.32 7.21
N ARG A 909 -31.13 4.88 8.14
CA ARG A 909 -31.69 5.76 9.19
C ARG A 909 -30.62 6.34 10.11
N LEU A 910 -29.59 5.57 10.47
CA LEU A 910 -28.46 6.09 11.24
C LEU A 910 -27.55 7.02 10.43
N SER A 911 -27.43 6.83 9.11
CA SER A 911 -26.63 7.70 8.23
C SER A 911 -27.23 9.09 8.06
N GLU A 912 -28.54 9.24 8.25
CA GLU A 912 -29.21 10.55 8.25
C GLU A 912 -28.86 11.37 9.50
N LEU A 913 -28.48 10.71 10.60
CA LEU A 913 -28.27 11.31 11.91
C LEU A 913 -26.78 11.43 12.29
N LEU A 914 -25.97 10.43 11.94
CA LEU A 914 -24.61 10.29 12.44
C LEU A 914 -23.56 10.59 11.36
N PRO A 915 -22.34 11.02 11.73
CA PRO A 915 -21.21 11.13 10.80
C PRO A 915 -20.95 9.83 10.04
N VAL A 916 -20.76 9.94 8.73
CA VAL A 916 -20.54 8.78 7.84
C VAL A 916 -19.11 8.74 7.35
N TYR A 917 -18.41 7.65 7.64
CA TYR A 917 -17.09 7.32 7.12
C TYR A 917 -17.22 6.20 6.08
N THR A 918 -16.38 6.20 5.06
CA THR A 918 -16.39 5.18 4.00
C THR A 918 -15.01 4.55 3.91
N LEU A 919 -14.95 3.23 4.03
CA LEU A 919 -13.73 2.47 3.73
C LEU A 919 -13.73 2.16 2.23
N SER A 920 -12.67 2.56 1.54
CA SER A 920 -12.56 2.54 0.09
C SER A 920 -11.51 1.54 -0.41
N ARG A 921 -10.44 1.30 0.36
CA ARG A 921 -9.32 0.42 -0.02
C ARG A 921 -9.68 -1.06 0.14
N SER A 922 -9.75 -1.79 -0.96
CA SER A 922 -10.07 -3.22 -0.98
C SER A 922 -8.81 -4.10 -1.00
N TYR A 923 -8.79 -5.08 -0.10
CA TYR A 923 -7.74 -6.08 0.04
C TYR A 923 -8.17 -7.46 -0.47
N ARG A 924 -9.29 -7.53 -1.19
CA ARG A 924 -9.82 -8.80 -1.70
C ARG A 924 -8.85 -9.36 -2.75
N ALA A 925 -8.36 -10.57 -2.51
CA ALA A 925 -7.55 -11.28 -3.49
C ALA A 925 -8.43 -11.90 -4.58
N GLY A 926 -8.23 -11.47 -5.82
CA GLY A 926 -8.79 -12.10 -7.01
C GLY A 926 -9.73 -11.21 -7.82
N GLY A 927 -9.62 -11.39 -9.13
CA GLY A 927 -10.57 -10.97 -10.14
C GLY A 927 -10.74 -9.48 -10.39
N GLU A 928 -9.70 -8.88 -10.97
CA GLU A 928 -9.65 -7.48 -11.36
C GLU A 928 -10.81 -7.07 -12.28
N ASP A 929 -11.05 -7.80 -13.37
CA ASP A 929 -12.11 -7.45 -14.33
C ASP A 929 -13.50 -7.45 -13.67
N LEU A 930 -13.75 -8.46 -12.81
CA LEU A 930 -14.99 -8.54 -12.05
C LEU A 930 -15.09 -7.42 -11.00
N ALA A 931 -14.02 -7.16 -10.26
CA ALA A 931 -13.98 -6.13 -9.24
C ALA A 931 -14.15 -4.72 -9.83
N GLU A 932 -13.49 -4.43 -10.96
CA GLU A 932 -13.58 -3.16 -11.66
C GLU A 932 -14.99 -2.94 -12.24
N LEU A 933 -15.56 -3.97 -12.87
CA LEU A 933 -16.94 -3.92 -13.37
C LEU A 933 -17.94 -3.68 -12.23
N VAL A 934 -17.79 -4.40 -11.11
CA VAL A 934 -18.63 -4.20 -9.93
C VAL A 934 -18.45 -2.80 -9.34
N ASN A 935 -17.21 -2.33 -9.24
CA ASN A 935 -16.88 -1.02 -8.69
C ASN A 935 -17.49 0.12 -9.51
N ARG A 936 -17.29 0.09 -10.83
CA ARG A 936 -17.83 1.11 -11.75
C ARG A 936 -19.36 1.12 -11.74
N ARG A 937 -19.99 -0.06 -11.78
CA ARG A 937 -21.45 -0.18 -11.89
C ARG A 937 -22.20 0.08 -10.60
N PHE A 938 -21.75 -0.50 -9.50
CA PHE A 938 -22.53 -0.51 -8.27
C PHE A 938 -21.99 0.45 -7.19
N TYR A 939 -20.72 0.85 -7.27
CA TYR A 939 -20.07 1.69 -6.24
C TYR A 939 -19.56 3.03 -6.77
N GLY A 940 -19.83 3.36 -8.04
CA GLY A 940 -19.44 4.63 -8.66
C GLY A 940 -17.93 4.84 -8.75
N GLY A 941 -17.14 3.76 -8.86
CA GLY A 941 -15.68 3.83 -8.98
C GLY A 941 -14.96 4.19 -7.67
N LYS A 942 -15.64 4.10 -6.52
CA LYS A 942 -15.09 4.49 -5.21
C LYS A 942 -14.18 3.45 -4.56
N ILE A 943 -14.21 2.19 -5.00
CA ILE A 943 -13.33 1.14 -4.45
C ILE A 943 -11.94 1.32 -5.05
N ASP A 944 -10.92 1.42 -4.21
CA ASP A 944 -9.52 1.36 -4.63
C ASP A 944 -8.98 -0.06 -4.42
N SER A 945 -8.53 -0.71 -5.49
CA SER A 945 -7.97 -2.07 -5.44
C SER A 945 -6.69 -2.16 -6.23
N LEU A 946 -5.74 -2.98 -5.75
CA LEU A 946 -4.51 -3.27 -6.48
C LEU A 946 -4.73 -4.31 -7.59
N PRO A 947 -4.06 -4.17 -8.75
CA PRO A 947 -4.20 -5.11 -9.86
C PRO A 947 -3.79 -6.54 -9.48
N TRP A 948 -4.47 -7.53 -10.06
CA TRP A 948 -4.17 -8.95 -9.80
C TRP A 948 -3.16 -9.49 -10.81
N ALA A 949 -2.11 -10.18 -10.35
CA ALA A 949 -1.07 -10.71 -11.23
C ALA A 949 -1.63 -11.70 -12.27
N GLY A 950 -2.69 -12.44 -11.92
CA GLY A 950 -3.33 -13.37 -12.83
C GLY A 950 -3.92 -12.68 -14.07
N THR A 951 -4.52 -11.49 -13.92
CA THR A 951 -5.05 -10.72 -15.05
C THR A 951 -3.92 -10.31 -16.00
N TYR A 952 -2.79 -9.85 -15.46
CA TYR A 952 -1.59 -9.54 -16.25
C TYR A 952 -1.03 -10.77 -16.98
N LEU A 953 -1.16 -11.97 -16.38
CA LEU A 953 -0.77 -13.26 -16.98
C LEU A 953 -1.83 -13.85 -17.94
N GLY A 954 -2.91 -13.11 -18.22
CA GLY A 954 -3.99 -13.55 -19.14
C GLY A 954 -5.03 -14.48 -18.51
N HIS A 955 -5.06 -14.61 -17.18
CA HIS A 955 -6.12 -15.30 -16.47
C HIS A 955 -7.26 -14.33 -16.18
N GLY A 956 -8.29 -14.36 -17.03
CA GLY A 956 -9.51 -13.57 -16.82
C GLY A 956 -10.30 -14.04 -15.60
N SER A 957 -10.94 -13.08 -14.94
CA SER A 957 -11.78 -13.33 -13.77
C SER A 957 -13.27 -13.27 -14.06
N LEU A 958 -13.61 -12.74 -15.22
CA LEU A 958 -14.95 -12.71 -15.75
C LEU A 958 -14.95 -13.40 -17.12
N SER A 959 -15.84 -14.36 -17.30
CA SER A 959 -16.02 -15.06 -18.57
C SER A 959 -17.49 -15.06 -18.96
N LEU A 960 -17.77 -14.71 -20.21
CA LEU A 960 -19.11 -14.62 -20.76
C LEU A 960 -19.35 -15.80 -21.71
N HIS A 961 -20.42 -16.56 -21.47
CA HIS A 961 -20.79 -17.75 -22.25
C HIS A 961 -22.16 -17.55 -22.89
N TYR A 962 -22.17 -17.11 -24.14
CA TYR A 962 -23.39 -17.04 -24.93
C TYR A 962 -23.76 -18.41 -25.49
N VAL A 963 -24.93 -18.92 -25.09
CA VAL A 963 -25.41 -20.26 -25.47
C VAL A 963 -26.30 -20.18 -26.70
N THR A 964 -25.94 -20.93 -27.75
CA THR A 964 -26.76 -21.11 -28.96
C THR A 964 -27.89 -22.11 -28.69
N GLY A 965 -29.08 -21.87 -29.26
CA GLY A 965 -30.23 -22.76 -29.09
C GLY A 965 -31.03 -22.59 -27.79
N GLY A 966 -30.82 -21.50 -27.04
CA GLY A 966 -31.63 -21.12 -25.87
C GLY A 966 -33.03 -20.61 -26.22
N GLN A 967 -33.79 -21.38 -26.99
CA GLN A 967 -35.16 -21.05 -27.39
C GLN A 967 -36.16 -21.97 -26.69
N GLY A 968 -37.32 -21.45 -26.32
CA GLY A 968 -38.38 -22.22 -25.70
C GLY A 968 -39.74 -21.55 -25.82
N MET A 969 -40.80 -22.33 -25.62
CA MET A 969 -42.15 -21.77 -25.50
C MET A 969 -42.28 -21.02 -24.17
N PRO A 970 -42.98 -19.87 -24.14
CA PRO A 970 -43.29 -19.18 -22.89
C PRO A 970 -44.07 -20.12 -21.96
N ASP A 971 -43.72 -20.08 -20.68
CA ASP A 971 -44.41 -20.85 -19.67
C ASP A 971 -45.86 -20.36 -19.49
N SER A 972 -46.78 -21.28 -19.20
CA SER A 972 -48.20 -20.95 -19.01
C SER A 972 -48.48 -20.12 -17.77
N ASP A 973 -47.64 -20.24 -16.73
CA ASP A 973 -47.85 -19.60 -15.43
C ASP A 973 -47.08 -18.28 -15.35
N THR A 974 -45.80 -18.27 -15.74
CA THR A 974 -44.96 -17.05 -15.65
C THR A 974 -44.97 -16.20 -16.91
N GLY A 975 -45.40 -16.76 -18.05
CA GLY A 975 -45.36 -16.08 -19.35
C GLY A 975 -43.94 -15.77 -19.85
N ALA A 976 -42.89 -16.27 -19.19
CA ALA A 976 -41.50 -16.10 -19.56
C ALA A 976 -40.94 -17.39 -20.17
N VAL A 977 -39.89 -17.28 -20.99
CA VAL A 977 -39.15 -18.46 -21.46
C VAL A 977 -38.07 -18.77 -20.43
N GLU A 978 -38.36 -19.69 -19.53
CA GLU A 978 -37.48 -20.03 -18.41
C GLU A 978 -36.80 -21.38 -18.57
N SER A 979 -35.55 -21.45 -18.08
CA SER A 979 -34.80 -22.68 -17.90
C SER A 979 -34.65 -23.53 -19.16
N THR A 980 -34.09 -22.95 -20.21
CA THR A 980 -33.82 -23.64 -21.48
C THR A 980 -32.85 -24.81 -21.33
N ASP A 981 -33.04 -25.88 -22.12
CA ASP A 981 -32.18 -27.06 -22.07
C ASP A 981 -30.72 -26.76 -22.40
N ALA A 982 -30.49 -25.85 -23.35
CA ALA A 982 -29.15 -25.46 -23.78
C ALA A 982 -28.38 -24.77 -22.64
N GLU A 983 -29.02 -23.87 -21.90
CA GLU A 983 -28.40 -23.18 -20.76
C GLU A 983 -28.07 -24.15 -19.63
N VAL A 984 -29.03 -25.01 -19.25
CA VAL A 984 -28.83 -26.05 -18.22
C VAL A 984 -27.64 -26.95 -18.59
N ALA A 985 -27.56 -27.39 -19.84
CA ALA A 985 -26.46 -28.23 -20.31
C ALA A 985 -25.10 -27.51 -20.21
N ARG A 986 -25.03 -26.23 -20.56
CA ARG A 986 -23.80 -25.44 -20.44
C ARG A 986 -23.38 -25.24 -18.99
N VAL A 987 -24.32 -24.96 -18.08
CA VAL A 987 -24.02 -24.84 -16.65
C VAL A 987 -23.46 -26.15 -16.09
N VAL A 988 -24.07 -27.29 -16.45
CA VAL A 988 -23.57 -28.62 -16.03
C VAL A 988 -22.15 -28.87 -16.54
N ASP A 989 -21.85 -28.51 -17.78
CA ASP A 989 -20.51 -28.60 -18.36
C ASP A 989 -19.49 -27.75 -17.57
N LEU A 990 -19.82 -26.49 -17.26
CA LEU A 990 -18.97 -25.61 -16.47
C LEU A 990 -18.71 -26.15 -15.05
N VAL A 991 -19.75 -26.67 -14.39
CA VAL A 991 -19.62 -27.29 -13.06
C VAL A 991 -18.72 -28.52 -13.09
N LEU A 992 -18.88 -29.39 -14.09
CA LEU A 992 -18.04 -30.58 -14.25
C LEU A 992 -16.59 -30.20 -14.55
N ARG A 993 -16.36 -29.22 -15.42
CA ARG A 993 -15.03 -28.70 -15.75
C ARG A 993 -14.35 -28.13 -14.50
N HIS A 994 -15.05 -27.35 -13.69
CA HIS A 994 -14.52 -26.84 -12.42
C HIS A 994 -14.16 -27.96 -11.46
N ALA A 995 -15.03 -28.97 -11.31
CA ALA A 995 -14.76 -30.11 -10.42
C ALA A 995 -13.50 -30.90 -10.82
N VAL A 996 -13.15 -30.92 -12.12
CA VAL A 996 -11.93 -31.58 -12.63
C VAL A 996 -10.70 -30.69 -12.53
N GLU A 997 -10.78 -29.45 -13.03
CA GLU A 997 -9.63 -28.55 -13.12
C GLU A 997 -9.28 -27.89 -11.77
N ARG A 998 -10.28 -27.66 -10.91
CA ARG A 998 -10.17 -26.86 -9.68
C ARG A 998 -10.91 -27.50 -8.50
N PRO A 999 -10.67 -28.78 -8.15
CA PRO A 999 -11.43 -29.50 -7.12
C PRO A 999 -11.30 -28.91 -5.71
N ARG A 1000 -10.27 -28.09 -5.45
CA ARG A 1000 -10.01 -27.44 -4.16
C ARG A 1000 -10.70 -26.08 -4.00
N GLU A 1001 -11.11 -25.45 -5.09
CA GLU A 1001 -11.81 -24.16 -5.05
C GLU A 1001 -13.32 -24.40 -4.88
N SER A 1002 -13.96 -23.60 -4.02
CA SER A 1002 -15.40 -23.72 -3.78
C SER A 1002 -16.22 -23.13 -4.94
N LEU A 1003 -17.37 -23.73 -5.26
CA LEU A 1003 -18.21 -23.36 -6.40
C LEU A 1003 -19.67 -23.20 -5.98
N MET A 1004 -20.36 -22.22 -6.57
CA MET A 1004 -21.81 -22.07 -6.47
C MET A 1004 -22.39 -21.69 -7.83
N VAL A 1005 -23.61 -22.12 -8.09
CA VAL A 1005 -24.41 -21.62 -9.21
C VAL A 1005 -25.46 -20.66 -8.66
N ILE A 1006 -25.52 -19.45 -9.22
CA ILE A 1006 -26.55 -18.46 -8.93
C ILE A 1006 -27.45 -18.32 -10.15
N THR A 1007 -28.76 -18.16 -9.94
CA THR A 1007 -29.72 -17.86 -11.01
C THR A 1007 -30.79 -16.87 -10.59
N ALA A 1008 -31.39 -16.19 -11.57
CA ALA A 1008 -32.50 -15.27 -11.36
C ALA A 1008 -33.89 -15.96 -11.29
N SER A 1009 -34.02 -17.23 -11.73
CA SER A 1009 -35.28 -18.00 -11.67
C SER A 1009 -35.18 -19.16 -10.68
N GLU A 1010 -36.14 -19.26 -9.75
CA GLU A 1010 -36.25 -20.37 -8.81
C GLU A 1010 -36.45 -21.71 -9.54
N ARG A 1011 -37.29 -21.71 -10.58
CA ARG A 1011 -37.51 -22.89 -11.43
C ARG A 1011 -36.22 -23.33 -12.11
N HIS A 1012 -35.42 -22.39 -12.61
CA HIS A 1012 -34.12 -22.70 -13.17
C HIS A 1012 -33.17 -23.27 -12.12
N ALA A 1013 -33.15 -22.72 -10.90
CA ALA A 1013 -32.30 -23.21 -9.81
C ALA A 1013 -32.58 -24.68 -9.50
N VAL A 1014 -33.87 -25.05 -9.37
CA VAL A 1014 -34.29 -26.44 -9.12
C VAL A 1014 -33.86 -27.35 -10.27
N ARG A 1015 -34.08 -26.96 -11.52
CA ARG A 1015 -33.74 -27.77 -12.69
C ARG A 1015 -32.24 -27.95 -12.87
N VAL A 1016 -31.45 -26.89 -12.69
CA VAL A 1016 -29.98 -26.95 -12.71
C VAL A 1016 -29.47 -27.87 -11.61
N ASN A 1017 -29.98 -27.73 -10.38
CA ASN A 1017 -29.57 -28.58 -9.27
C ASN A 1017 -29.84 -30.06 -9.56
N GLN A 1018 -31.02 -30.40 -10.08
CA GLN A 1018 -31.36 -31.77 -10.49
C GLN A 1018 -30.45 -32.29 -11.61
N ALA A 1019 -30.17 -31.46 -12.62
CA ALA A 1019 -29.30 -31.83 -13.74
C ALA A 1019 -27.86 -32.09 -13.28
N VAL A 1020 -27.32 -31.23 -12.41
CA VAL A 1020 -25.98 -31.42 -11.81
C VAL A 1020 -25.93 -32.71 -11.00
N LEU A 1021 -26.91 -32.95 -10.12
CA LEU A 1021 -26.96 -34.20 -9.33
C LEU A 1021 -27.04 -35.45 -10.23
N ASN A 1022 -27.79 -35.40 -11.32
CA ASN A 1022 -27.88 -36.50 -12.29
C ASN A 1022 -26.57 -36.71 -13.06
N ALA A 1023 -25.86 -35.64 -13.41
CA ALA A 1023 -24.56 -35.73 -14.09
C ALA A 1023 -23.48 -36.35 -13.19
N PHE A 1024 -23.43 -35.94 -11.92
CA PHE A 1024 -22.47 -36.49 -10.94
C PHE A 1024 -22.79 -37.93 -10.54
N ALA A 1025 -24.07 -38.34 -10.55
CA ALA A 1025 -24.44 -39.75 -10.35
C ALA A 1025 -23.82 -40.70 -11.40
N LYS A 1026 -23.43 -40.18 -12.57
CA LYS A 1026 -22.74 -40.93 -13.63
C LYS A 1026 -21.21 -40.91 -13.50
N ARG A 1027 -20.63 -40.09 -12.59
CA ARG A 1027 -19.19 -39.90 -12.40
C ARG A 1027 -18.82 -39.99 -10.92
N THR A 1028 -18.69 -41.21 -10.42
CA THR A 1028 -18.40 -41.51 -9.00
C THR A 1028 -17.10 -40.88 -8.49
N GLU A 1029 -16.10 -40.69 -9.36
CA GLU A 1029 -14.82 -40.04 -9.04
C GLU A 1029 -14.95 -38.55 -8.63
N LEU A 1030 -16.03 -37.87 -9.02
CA LEU A 1030 -16.29 -36.47 -8.68
C LEU A 1030 -17.31 -36.31 -7.54
N ALA A 1031 -17.82 -37.41 -6.99
CA ALA A 1031 -18.90 -37.39 -6.00
C ALA A 1031 -18.52 -36.61 -4.72
N ASP A 1032 -17.24 -36.69 -4.31
CA ASP A 1032 -16.72 -35.98 -3.13
C ASP A 1032 -16.76 -34.45 -3.27
N PHE A 1033 -16.76 -33.91 -4.49
CA PHE A 1033 -16.88 -32.47 -4.71
C PHE A 1033 -18.24 -31.91 -4.27
N ILE A 1034 -19.32 -32.67 -4.49
CA ILE A 1034 -20.68 -32.28 -4.11
C ILE A 1034 -21.04 -32.79 -2.70
N LEU A 1035 -20.62 -34.02 -2.37
CA LEU A 1035 -21.07 -34.73 -1.18
C LEU A 1035 -20.09 -34.63 0.00
N GLY A 1036 -18.86 -34.15 -0.21
CA GLY A 1036 -17.85 -34.03 0.82
C GLY A 1036 -18.22 -33.00 1.89
N ASP A 1037 -17.84 -33.27 3.13
CA ASP A 1037 -18.06 -32.37 4.26
C ASP A 1037 -17.05 -31.20 4.19
N ARG A 1038 -17.44 -30.15 3.46
CA ARG A 1038 -16.65 -28.94 3.24
C ARG A 1038 -17.29 -27.77 3.96
N SER A 1039 -16.47 -26.83 4.44
CA SER A 1039 -16.95 -25.57 5.03
C SER A 1039 -17.83 -24.77 4.07
N GLU A 1040 -17.53 -24.86 2.78
CA GLU A 1040 -18.27 -24.21 1.69
C GLU A 1040 -18.70 -25.24 0.64
N PRO A 1041 -19.82 -25.94 0.84
CA PRO A 1041 -20.28 -26.97 -0.08
C PRO A 1041 -20.78 -26.37 -1.40
N PHE A 1042 -20.79 -27.18 -2.46
CA PHE A 1042 -21.44 -26.82 -3.72
C PHE A 1042 -22.94 -26.58 -3.48
N THR A 1043 -23.47 -25.48 -4.02
CA THR A 1043 -24.89 -25.15 -3.92
C THR A 1043 -25.40 -24.48 -5.20
N VAL A 1044 -26.68 -24.65 -5.47
CA VAL A 1044 -27.42 -23.95 -6.53
C VAL A 1044 -28.50 -23.14 -5.85
N VAL A 1045 -28.44 -21.83 -5.99
CA VAL A 1045 -29.29 -20.87 -5.28
C VAL A 1045 -29.80 -19.80 -6.21
N THR A 1046 -30.89 -19.14 -5.83
CA THR A 1046 -31.35 -17.92 -6.48
C THR A 1046 -30.57 -16.68 -6.01
N LEU A 1047 -30.75 -15.54 -6.67
CA LEU A 1047 -30.08 -14.28 -6.30
C LEU A 1047 -30.39 -13.86 -4.85
N ASP A 1048 -31.64 -13.95 -4.44
CA ASP A 1048 -32.13 -13.68 -3.08
C ASP A 1048 -31.56 -14.67 -2.05
N GLN A 1049 -31.48 -15.96 -2.39
CA GLN A 1049 -30.92 -17.00 -1.52
C GLN A 1049 -29.39 -16.95 -1.41
N SER A 1050 -28.71 -16.28 -2.36
CA SER A 1050 -27.25 -16.15 -2.37
C SER A 1050 -26.72 -15.18 -1.31
N VAL A 1051 -27.61 -14.38 -0.69
CA VAL A 1051 -27.25 -13.40 0.34
C VAL A 1051 -26.48 -14.05 1.49
N GLY A 1052 -25.36 -13.43 1.86
CA GLY A 1052 -24.51 -13.92 2.96
C GLY A 1052 -23.68 -15.17 2.64
N GLN A 1053 -23.79 -15.73 1.43
CA GLN A 1053 -22.95 -16.83 0.95
C GLN A 1053 -21.88 -16.29 0.00
N SER A 1054 -20.68 -16.87 -0.04
CA SER A 1054 -19.68 -16.58 -1.06
C SER A 1054 -18.91 -17.86 -1.41
N ARG A 1055 -18.35 -17.89 -2.62
CA ARG A 1055 -17.52 -19.00 -3.09
C ARG A 1055 -16.31 -18.47 -3.83
N ASP A 1056 -15.30 -19.31 -4.01
CA ASP A 1056 -14.13 -18.95 -4.83
C ASP A 1056 -14.56 -18.64 -6.25
N ARG A 1057 -15.44 -19.48 -6.82
CA ARG A 1057 -16.01 -19.27 -8.15
C ARG A 1057 -17.53 -19.34 -8.16
N VAL A 1058 -18.13 -18.56 -9.05
CA VAL A 1058 -19.59 -18.55 -9.27
C VAL A 1058 -19.89 -18.76 -10.74
N VAL A 1059 -20.83 -19.63 -11.04
CA VAL A 1059 -21.50 -19.65 -12.35
C VAL A 1059 -22.81 -18.88 -12.18
N PHE A 1060 -22.93 -17.72 -12.83
CA PHE A 1060 -24.16 -16.95 -12.84
C PHE A 1060 -24.96 -17.29 -14.10
N SER A 1061 -25.98 -18.12 -13.95
CA SER A 1061 -26.88 -18.52 -15.04
C SER A 1061 -28.14 -17.67 -15.02
N ILE A 1062 -28.36 -16.87 -16.05
CA ILE A 1062 -29.48 -15.92 -16.10
C ILE A 1062 -30.82 -16.66 -16.02
N GLY A 1063 -30.95 -17.81 -16.68
CA GLY A 1063 -32.11 -18.70 -16.62
C GLY A 1063 -33.27 -18.30 -17.53
N TYR A 1064 -33.09 -17.28 -18.37
CA TYR A 1064 -34.10 -16.75 -19.30
C TYR A 1064 -33.64 -16.87 -20.74
N GLY A 1065 -34.55 -17.32 -21.62
CA GLY A 1065 -34.30 -17.60 -23.02
C GLY A 1065 -35.13 -16.77 -23.99
N ARG A 1066 -34.98 -17.07 -25.28
CA ARG A 1066 -35.75 -16.43 -26.35
C ARG A 1066 -36.95 -17.26 -26.75
N THR A 1067 -37.98 -16.62 -27.30
CA THR A 1067 -39.06 -17.33 -28.00
C THR A 1067 -38.52 -18.04 -29.26
N PRO A 1068 -39.26 -19.00 -29.84
CA PRO A 1068 -38.84 -19.63 -31.11
C PRO A 1068 -38.72 -18.65 -32.28
N HIS A 1069 -39.37 -17.48 -32.18
CA HIS A 1069 -39.26 -16.39 -33.14
C HIS A 1069 -38.05 -15.46 -32.86
N GLY A 1070 -37.18 -15.82 -31.91
CA GLY A 1070 -35.97 -15.07 -31.58
C GLY A 1070 -36.18 -13.84 -30.69
N ARG A 1071 -37.42 -13.53 -30.28
CA ARG A 1071 -37.73 -12.38 -29.41
C ARG A 1071 -37.48 -12.72 -27.93
N LEU A 1072 -36.84 -11.80 -27.21
CA LEU A 1072 -36.68 -11.82 -25.75
C LEU A 1072 -37.90 -11.16 -25.08
N LEU A 1073 -38.46 -11.82 -24.06
CA LEU A 1073 -39.59 -11.29 -23.30
C LEU A 1073 -39.10 -10.40 -22.17
N SER A 1074 -39.90 -9.40 -21.78
CA SER A 1074 -39.54 -8.41 -20.76
C SER A 1074 -39.69 -8.91 -19.31
N ASN A 1075 -40.17 -10.13 -19.11
CA ASN A 1075 -40.34 -10.71 -17.78
C ASN A 1075 -39.08 -11.49 -17.37
N PHE A 1076 -38.25 -10.88 -16.51
CA PHE A 1076 -37.04 -11.47 -15.92
C PHE A 1076 -37.20 -11.80 -14.43
N GLY A 1077 -38.45 -12.07 -13.99
CA GLY A 1077 -38.75 -12.37 -12.60
C GLY A 1077 -38.26 -11.26 -11.66
N ALA A 1078 -37.55 -11.64 -10.60
CA ALA A 1078 -37.07 -10.71 -9.57
C ALA A 1078 -36.14 -9.60 -10.09
N LEU A 1079 -35.49 -9.77 -11.24
CA LEU A 1079 -34.65 -8.72 -11.84
C LEU A 1079 -35.46 -7.61 -12.52
N ALA A 1080 -36.72 -7.90 -12.91
CA ALA A 1080 -37.60 -6.94 -13.55
C ALA A 1080 -38.34 -6.03 -12.54
N GLU A 1081 -38.31 -6.38 -11.25
CA GLU A 1081 -38.97 -5.67 -10.16
C GLU A 1081 -38.07 -4.55 -9.56
N PRO A 1082 -38.65 -3.56 -8.85
CA PRO A 1082 -37.88 -2.61 -8.03
C PRO A 1082 -36.90 -3.33 -7.09
N GLY A 1083 -35.68 -2.81 -6.96
CA GLY A 1083 -34.59 -3.47 -6.22
C GLY A 1083 -33.82 -4.55 -7.01
N GLY A 1084 -34.22 -4.89 -8.24
CA GLY A 1084 -33.52 -5.87 -9.09
C GLY A 1084 -32.04 -5.57 -9.34
N GLU A 1085 -31.65 -4.29 -9.37
CA GLU A 1085 -30.23 -3.86 -9.48
C GLU A 1085 -29.40 -4.31 -8.27
N ARG A 1086 -29.98 -4.26 -7.05
CA ARG A 1086 -29.32 -4.72 -5.82
C ARG A 1086 -29.18 -6.23 -5.79
N LEU A 1087 -30.20 -6.95 -6.24
CA LEU A 1087 -30.12 -8.41 -6.38
C LEU A 1087 -28.99 -8.80 -7.34
N LEU A 1088 -28.85 -8.09 -8.46
CA LEU A 1088 -27.73 -8.28 -9.36
C LEU A 1088 -26.39 -7.96 -8.68
N ALA A 1089 -26.28 -6.82 -7.98
CA ALA A 1089 -25.07 -6.46 -7.23
C ALA A 1089 -24.68 -7.52 -6.18
N ILE A 1090 -25.67 -8.10 -5.49
CA ILE A 1090 -25.48 -9.23 -4.58
C ILE A 1090 -24.88 -10.40 -5.36
N GLY A 1091 -25.50 -10.85 -6.45
CA GLY A 1091 -25.00 -11.96 -7.27
C GLY A 1091 -23.55 -11.74 -7.75
N MET A 1092 -23.27 -10.57 -8.31
CA MET A 1092 -21.97 -10.19 -8.87
C MET A 1092 -20.85 -10.13 -7.81
N THR A 1093 -21.19 -9.88 -6.54
CA THR A 1093 -20.20 -9.82 -5.44
C THR A 1093 -19.90 -11.18 -4.80
N ARG A 1094 -20.63 -12.25 -5.14
CA ARG A 1094 -20.49 -13.56 -4.49
C ARG A 1094 -19.24 -14.34 -4.86
N ALA A 1095 -18.65 -14.07 -6.02
CA ALA A 1095 -17.41 -14.70 -6.48
C ALA A 1095 -16.18 -14.02 -5.88
N ARG A 1096 -15.30 -14.79 -5.22
CA ARG A 1096 -14.03 -14.27 -4.69
C ARG A 1096 -12.91 -14.20 -5.73
N ARG A 1097 -12.84 -15.17 -6.64
CA ARG A 1097 -11.74 -15.32 -7.61
C ARG A 1097 -12.20 -15.13 -9.05
N GLY A 1098 -13.39 -15.63 -9.40
CA GLY A 1098 -13.92 -15.41 -10.74
C GLY A 1098 -15.35 -15.89 -10.95
N MET A 1099 -15.95 -15.40 -12.03
CA MET A 1099 -17.34 -15.63 -12.37
C MET A 1099 -17.51 -15.97 -13.85
N ASP A 1100 -18.29 -17.02 -14.12
CA ASP A 1100 -18.74 -17.40 -15.45
C ASP A 1100 -20.21 -17.00 -15.59
N ILE A 1101 -20.52 -16.02 -16.44
CA ILE A 1101 -21.91 -15.63 -16.73
C ILE A 1101 -22.38 -16.43 -17.94
N VAL A 1102 -23.51 -17.11 -17.81
CA VAL A 1102 -24.15 -17.89 -18.88
C VAL A 1102 -25.44 -17.21 -19.30
N SER A 1103 -25.57 -16.92 -20.60
CA SER A 1103 -26.73 -16.23 -21.16
C SER A 1103 -27.18 -16.85 -22.49
N CYS A 1104 -28.48 -16.90 -22.73
CA CYS A 1104 -29.08 -17.28 -24.02
C CYS A 1104 -29.31 -16.08 -24.97
N PHE A 1105 -28.97 -14.87 -24.53
CA PHE A 1105 -29.16 -13.64 -25.29
C PHE A 1105 -27.96 -12.69 -25.09
N ARG A 1106 -27.79 -11.76 -26.03
CA ARG A 1106 -26.79 -10.68 -26.00
C ARG A 1106 -27.43 -9.39 -25.50
N PRO A 1107 -26.65 -8.39 -25.04
CA PRO A 1107 -27.15 -7.08 -24.65
C PRO A 1107 -28.07 -6.45 -25.71
N GLU A 1108 -27.70 -6.59 -26.98
CA GLU A 1108 -28.42 -6.05 -28.14
C GLU A 1108 -29.83 -6.64 -28.34
N ASP A 1109 -30.11 -7.81 -27.76
CA ASP A 1109 -31.42 -8.46 -27.84
C ASP A 1109 -32.43 -7.90 -26.82
N ILE A 1110 -31.98 -7.06 -25.88
CA ILE A 1110 -32.81 -6.40 -24.87
C ILE A 1110 -33.35 -5.10 -25.44
N ASP A 1111 -34.69 -4.97 -25.52
CA ASP A 1111 -35.38 -3.77 -25.98
C ASP A 1111 -35.11 -2.57 -25.03
N GLU A 1112 -34.44 -1.53 -25.53
CA GLU A 1112 -34.08 -0.31 -24.79
C GLU A 1112 -35.28 0.36 -24.11
N THR A 1113 -36.47 0.32 -24.75
CA THR A 1113 -37.68 0.94 -24.20
C THR A 1113 -38.24 0.19 -22.98
N ARG A 1114 -37.75 -1.04 -22.74
CA ARG A 1114 -38.21 -1.95 -21.69
C ARG A 1114 -37.14 -2.20 -20.62
N MET A 1115 -35.99 -1.55 -20.70
CA MET A 1115 -34.94 -1.61 -19.69
C MET A 1115 -35.39 -0.87 -18.42
N ARG A 1116 -35.94 -1.61 -17.45
CA ARG A 1116 -36.28 -1.08 -16.13
C ARG A 1116 -35.55 -1.86 -15.04
N HIS A 1117 -35.25 -1.19 -13.94
CA HIS A 1117 -34.67 -1.78 -12.73
C HIS A 1117 -33.41 -2.62 -13.03
N GLY A 1118 -33.38 -3.88 -12.57
CA GLY A 1118 -32.22 -4.77 -12.70
C GLY A 1118 -31.90 -5.19 -14.14
N ILE A 1119 -32.85 -5.11 -15.08
CA ILE A 1119 -32.62 -5.47 -16.48
C ILE A 1119 -31.67 -4.47 -17.16
N ALA A 1120 -31.80 -3.17 -16.84
CA ALA A 1120 -30.90 -2.13 -17.35
C ALA A 1120 -29.45 -2.38 -16.85
N ALA A 1121 -29.31 -2.69 -15.56
CA ALA A 1121 -28.02 -3.04 -14.98
C ALA A 1121 -27.43 -4.31 -15.59
N LEU A 1122 -28.25 -5.35 -15.85
CA LEU A 1122 -27.81 -6.58 -16.50
C LEU A 1122 -27.33 -6.33 -17.94
N ALA A 1123 -28.06 -5.55 -18.72
CA ALA A 1123 -27.67 -5.18 -20.09
C ALA A 1123 -26.30 -4.47 -20.11
N GLN A 1124 -26.11 -3.53 -19.18
CA GLN A 1124 -24.86 -2.81 -19.00
C GLN A 1124 -23.70 -3.70 -18.55
N VAL A 1125 -23.95 -4.64 -17.63
CA VAL A 1125 -22.95 -5.63 -17.19
C VAL A 1125 -22.50 -6.50 -18.35
N LEU A 1126 -23.44 -7.04 -19.14
CA LEU A 1126 -23.11 -7.87 -20.29
C LEU A 1126 -22.35 -7.07 -21.37
N GLY A 1127 -22.78 -5.84 -21.67
CA GLY A 1127 -22.11 -4.99 -22.66
C GLY A 1127 -20.70 -4.54 -22.25
N GLU A 1128 -20.49 -4.24 -20.97
CA GLU A 1128 -19.14 -3.91 -20.48
C GLU A 1128 -18.22 -5.12 -20.36
N ALA A 1129 -18.76 -6.28 -20.01
CA ALA A 1129 -18.00 -7.53 -20.01
C ALA A 1129 -17.48 -7.86 -21.42
N ASP A 1130 -18.29 -7.64 -22.46
CA ASP A 1130 -17.86 -7.78 -23.87
C ASP A 1130 -16.74 -6.79 -24.23
N ASN A 1131 -16.84 -5.53 -23.79
CA ASN A 1131 -15.81 -4.51 -24.04
C ASN A 1131 -14.49 -4.78 -23.30
N LEU A 1132 -14.56 -5.30 -22.06
CA LEU A 1132 -13.37 -5.66 -21.27
C LEU A 1132 -12.58 -6.82 -21.91
N GLN A 1133 -13.26 -7.75 -22.60
CA GLN A 1133 -12.59 -8.80 -23.37
C GLN A 1133 -11.95 -8.30 -24.69
N ALA A 1134 -12.37 -7.13 -25.18
CA ALA A 1134 -11.91 -6.56 -26.46
C ALA A 1134 -10.85 -5.45 -26.30
N ALA A 1135 -10.65 -4.90 -25.10
CA ALA A 1135 -9.72 -3.79 -24.87
C ALA A 1135 -8.25 -4.23 -24.97
N ALA A 1136 -7.49 -3.58 -25.87
CA ALA A 1136 -6.04 -3.70 -25.93
C ALA A 1136 -5.39 -2.93 -24.77
N PRO A 1137 -4.20 -3.35 -24.27
CA PRO A 1137 -3.49 -2.59 -23.25
C PRO A 1137 -3.08 -1.22 -23.81
N GLU A 1138 -3.44 -0.13 -23.12
CA GLU A 1138 -2.86 1.18 -23.38
C GLU A 1138 -1.38 1.13 -22.96
N TYR A 1139 -0.48 1.26 -23.93
CA TYR A 1139 0.96 1.28 -23.69
C TYR A 1139 1.46 2.72 -23.56
N LEU A 1140 2.24 2.92 -22.49
CA LEU A 1140 3.18 4.01 -22.23
C LEU A 1140 2.55 5.35 -21.80
N SER A 1141 2.73 5.67 -20.52
CA SER A 1141 2.66 7.06 -20.07
C SER A 1141 3.90 7.82 -20.58
N PRO A 1142 3.74 8.93 -21.32
CA PRO A 1142 4.85 9.78 -21.73
C PRO A 1142 5.55 10.48 -20.55
N ASP A 1143 4.98 10.42 -19.35
CA ASP A 1143 5.49 11.04 -18.12
C ASP A 1143 6.25 10.05 -17.20
N ALA A 1144 6.63 8.87 -17.69
CA ALA A 1144 7.34 7.88 -16.88
C ALA A 1144 8.72 8.40 -16.43
N ASP A 1145 9.07 8.12 -15.17
CA ASP A 1145 10.37 8.45 -14.59
C ASP A 1145 11.51 7.90 -15.48
N PRO A 1146 12.53 8.72 -15.84
CA PRO A 1146 13.65 8.30 -16.69
C PRO A 1146 14.34 7.02 -16.22
N MET A 1147 14.51 6.82 -14.91
CA MET A 1147 15.16 5.63 -14.35
C MET A 1147 14.34 4.36 -14.61
N ILE A 1148 13.02 4.46 -14.41
CA ILE A 1148 12.08 3.36 -14.63
C ILE A 1148 11.96 3.06 -16.12
N ALA A 1149 11.95 4.09 -16.97
CA ALA A 1149 11.92 3.94 -18.41
C ALA A 1149 13.19 3.24 -18.95
N ASP A 1150 14.38 3.54 -18.41
CA ASP A 1150 15.62 2.81 -18.75
C ASP A 1150 15.54 1.34 -18.33
N LEU A 1151 15.10 1.07 -17.09
CA LEU A 1151 14.93 -0.28 -16.58
C LEU A 1151 13.98 -1.11 -17.45
N ALA A 1152 12.83 -0.54 -17.83
CA ALA A 1152 11.87 -1.21 -18.70
C ALA A 1152 12.47 -1.57 -20.07
N LYS A 1153 13.24 -0.65 -20.69
CA LYS A 1153 13.95 -0.93 -21.95
C LYS A 1153 14.98 -2.05 -21.80
N ARG A 1154 15.64 -2.16 -20.64
CA ARG A 1154 16.62 -3.22 -20.35
C ARG A 1154 15.95 -4.57 -20.11
N LEU A 1155 14.82 -4.60 -19.43
CA LEU A 1155 14.00 -5.80 -19.20
C LEU A 1155 13.39 -6.31 -20.52
N ALA A 1156 12.84 -5.41 -21.35
CA ALA A 1156 12.29 -5.76 -22.66
C ALA A 1156 13.36 -6.35 -23.59
N ARG A 1157 14.59 -5.81 -23.57
CA ARG A 1157 15.75 -6.36 -24.32
C ARG A 1157 16.12 -7.78 -23.90
N ARG A 1158 15.72 -8.21 -22.69
CA ARG A 1158 15.94 -9.56 -22.14
C ARG A 1158 14.77 -10.51 -22.43
N GLY A 1159 13.81 -10.10 -23.26
CA GLY A 1159 12.67 -10.93 -23.68
C GLY A 1159 11.50 -10.95 -22.69
N LEU A 1160 11.51 -10.07 -21.68
CA LEU A 1160 10.40 -9.94 -20.73
C LEU A 1160 9.28 -9.10 -21.32
N ASP A 1161 8.02 -9.47 -21.03
CA ASP A 1161 6.89 -8.56 -21.24
C ASP A 1161 6.90 -7.55 -20.09
N VAL A 1162 6.84 -6.26 -20.41
CA VAL A 1162 7.03 -5.17 -19.45
C VAL A 1162 5.98 -4.09 -19.69
N GLN A 1163 5.34 -3.64 -18.62
CA GLN A 1163 4.41 -2.52 -18.65
C GLN A 1163 4.77 -1.49 -17.56
N LEU A 1164 4.71 -0.22 -17.94
CA LEU A 1164 4.91 0.91 -17.06
C LEU A 1164 3.56 1.47 -16.62
N ALA A 1165 3.48 1.94 -15.38
CA ALA A 1165 2.26 2.51 -14.80
C ALA A 1165 1.05 1.59 -15.02
N TYR A 1166 1.20 0.28 -14.76
CA TYR A 1166 0.15 -0.71 -14.97
C TYR A 1166 -1.10 -0.32 -14.19
N ARG A 1167 -2.18 -0.06 -14.95
CA ARG A 1167 -3.49 0.45 -14.47
C ARG A 1167 -3.39 1.75 -13.66
N GLY A 1168 -2.32 2.52 -13.82
CA GLY A 1168 -2.03 3.72 -13.02
C GLY A 1168 -1.76 3.43 -11.53
N LYS A 1169 -1.55 2.15 -11.15
CA LYS A 1169 -1.40 1.72 -9.75
C LYS A 1169 -0.03 1.13 -9.42
N LEU A 1170 0.59 0.44 -10.38
CA LEU A 1170 1.89 -0.21 -10.21
C LEU A 1170 2.91 0.42 -11.17
N THR A 1171 4.03 0.89 -10.62
CA THR A 1171 5.00 1.70 -11.37
C THR A 1171 5.68 0.92 -12.49
N LEU A 1172 6.18 -0.29 -12.21
CA LEU A 1172 6.71 -1.21 -13.22
C LEU A 1172 6.30 -2.64 -12.92
N VAL A 1173 5.78 -3.32 -13.94
CA VAL A 1173 5.49 -4.76 -13.89
C VAL A 1173 6.18 -5.46 -15.05
N ALA A 1174 6.59 -6.72 -14.81
CA ALA A 1174 7.13 -7.57 -15.86
C ALA A 1174 6.67 -9.02 -15.71
N SER A 1175 6.62 -9.79 -16.80
CA SER A 1175 6.28 -11.20 -16.76
C SER A 1175 7.15 -12.07 -17.67
N ASN A 1176 7.24 -13.35 -17.30
CA ASN A 1176 7.88 -14.42 -18.06
C ASN A 1176 7.29 -15.79 -17.65
N GLU A 1177 6.95 -16.63 -18.62
CA GLU A 1177 6.50 -18.03 -18.41
C GLU A 1177 5.47 -18.24 -17.29
N GLY A 1178 4.45 -17.38 -17.20
CA GLY A 1178 3.40 -17.49 -16.18
C GLY A 1178 3.79 -16.95 -14.79
N ARG A 1179 4.91 -16.25 -14.66
CA ARG A 1179 5.33 -15.53 -13.45
C ARG A 1179 5.29 -14.03 -13.71
N ALA A 1180 4.85 -13.27 -12.72
CA ALA A 1180 4.79 -11.81 -12.79
C ALA A 1180 5.51 -11.18 -11.60
N VAL A 1181 6.24 -10.09 -11.85
CA VAL A 1181 6.95 -9.30 -10.84
C VAL A 1181 6.45 -7.87 -10.86
N VAL A 1182 6.32 -7.28 -9.68
CA VAL A 1182 6.10 -5.85 -9.48
C VAL A 1182 7.36 -5.26 -8.86
N VAL A 1183 7.81 -4.13 -9.42
CA VAL A 1183 8.97 -3.39 -8.95
C VAL A 1183 8.50 -2.06 -8.41
N GLU A 1184 8.84 -1.79 -7.14
CA GLU A 1184 8.55 -0.51 -6.48
C GLU A 1184 9.85 0.18 -6.05
N THR A 1185 9.90 1.50 -6.24
CA THR A 1185 11.06 2.33 -5.93
C THR A 1185 10.84 3.24 -4.73
N ASP A 1186 11.84 4.10 -4.40
CA ASP A 1186 11.73 5.02 -3.26
C ASP A 1186 10.51 5.95 -3.41
N ASP A 1187 10.15 6.31 -4.64
CA ASP A 1187 8.97 7.14 -4.93
C ASP A 1187 7.65 6.49 -4.56
N ASP A 1188 7.53 5.18 -4.75
CA ASP A 1188 6.34 4.41 -4.37
C ASP A 1188 6.28 4.28 -2.85
N VAL A 1189 7.42 3.96 -2.26
CA VAL A 1189 7.55 3.65 -0.84
C VAL A 1189 7.40 4.89 0.04
N ASN A 1190 7.73 6.08 -0.46
CA ASN A 1190 7.64 7.35 0.27
C ASN A 1190 6.21 7.93 0.37
N ARG A 1191 5.22 7.39 -0.35
CA ARG A 1191 3.84 7.93 -0.38
C ARG A 1191 2.99 7.57 0.86
N GLY A 1192 3.39 6.58 1.63
CA GLY A 1192 2.65 6.09 2.79
C GLY A 1192 3.54 5.90 4.01
N SER A 1193 2.94 5.44 5.11
CA SER A 1193 3.67 5.11 6.33
C SER A 1193 4.74 4.03 6.10
N LEU A 1194 5.71 3.92 7.00
CA LEU A 1194 6.71 2.86 6.93
C LEU A 1194 6.07 1.46 6.95
N ARG A 1195 5.09 1.24 7.83
CA ARG A 1195 4.38 -0.03 7.95
C ARG A 1195 3.59 -0.36 6.67
N GLU A 1196 2.88 0.61 6.10
CA GLU A 1196 2.11 0.42 4.87
C GLU A 1196 3.04 0.07 3.71
N SER A 1197 4.05 0.89 3.45
CA SER A 1197 4.91 0.76 2.28
C SER A 1197 5.90 -0.42 2.36
N LEU A 1198 6.42 -0.75 3.55
CA LEU A 1198 7.44 -1.79 3.70
C LEU A 1198 6.88 -3.16 4.07
N ARG A 1199 5.67 -3.23 4.65
CA ARG A 1199 5.06 -4.50 5.11
C ARG A 1199 3.71 -4.78 4.46
N LEU A 1200 2.69 -3.96 4.74
CA LEU A 1200 1.30 -4.28 4.37
C LEU A 1200 1.09 -4.35 2.86
N ARG A 1201 1.52 -3.33 2.12
CA ARG A 1201 1.39 -3.27 0.66
C ARG A 1201 2.16 -4.40 -0.05
N PRO A 1202 3.44 -4.67 0.28
CA PRO A 1202 4.15 -5.85 -0.25
C PRO A 1202 3.43 -7.17 0.03
N ASP A 1203 2.85 -7.36 1.22
CA ASP A 1203 2.11 -8.57 1.57
C ASP A 1203 0.79 -8.70 0.79
N VAL A 1204 0.11 -7.59 0.50
CA VAL A 1204 -1.05 -7.57 -0.40
C VAL A 1204 -0.64 -7.97 -1.81
N LEU A 1205 0.41 -7.37 -2.37
CA LEU A 1205 0.91 -7.68 -3.72
C LEU A 1205 1.31 -9.17 -3.85
N ARG A 1206 1.99 -9.73 -2.85
CA ARG A 1206 2.31 -11.18 -2.81
C ARG A 1206 1.05 -12.04 -2.78
N ARG A 1207 0.04 -11.68 -1.97
CA ARG A 1207 -1.25 -12.38 -1.94
C ARG A 1207 -2.01 -12.29 -3.27
N LEU A 1208 -1.81 -11.21 -4.01
CA LEU A 1208 -2.32 -11.02 -5.38
C LEU A 1208 -1.48 -11.76 -6.45
N GLY A 1209 -0.48 -12.55 -6.05
CA GLY A 1209 0.31 -13.38 -6.96
C GLY A 1209 1.50 -12.68 -7.59
N TRP A 1210 1.82 -11.45 -7.20
CA TRP A 1210 3.01 -10.75 -7.66
C TRP A 1210 4.24 -11.21 -6.88
N HIS A 1211 5.35 -11.43 -7.60
CA HIS A 1211 6.66 -11.37 -6.98
C HIS A 1211 6.97 -9.90 -6.69
N TYR A 1212 7.06 -9.54 -5.41
CA TYR A 1212 7.40 -8.18 -5.01
C TYR A 1212 8.92 -7.99 -4.95
N LEU A 1213 9.44 -6.99 -5.66
CA LEU A 1213 10.84 -6.57 -5.56
C LEU A 1213 10.95 -5.08 -5.22
N ARG A 1214 11.66 -4.80 -4.14
CA ARG A 1214 12.08 -3.46 -3.75
C ARG A 1214 13.36 -3.09 -4.51
N VAL A 1215 13.39 -1.92 -5.16
CA VAL A 1215 14.59 -1.40 -5.83
C VAL A 1215 14.84 0.02 -5.35
N HIS A 1216 16.02 0.30 -4.83
CA HIS A 1216 16.39 1.66 -4.40
C HIS A 1216 16.82 2.50 -5.59
N ASN A 1217 16.52 3.80 -5.58
CA ASN A 1217 16.88 4.72 -6.65
C ASN A 1217 18.41 4.83 -6.79
N PHE A 1218 19.16 4.83 -5.68
CA PHE A 1218 20.63 4.78 -5.74
C PHE A 1218 21.15 3.50 -6.40
N GLU A 1219 20.56 2.34 -6.11
CA GLU A 1219 20.94 1.06 -6.73
C GLU A 1219 20.62 1.08 -8.23
N LEU A 1220 19.42 1.54 -8.58
CA LEU A 1220 18.96 1.63 -9.96
C LEU A 1220 19.79 2.63 -10.78
N PHE A 1221 20.23 3.73 -10.16
CA PHE A 1221 21.11 4.71 -10.79
C PHE A 1221 22.53 4.18 -10.98
N ALA A 1222 23.08 3.50 -9.97
CA ALA A 1222 24.47 3.04 -9.99
C ALA A 1222 24.72 1.88 -10.98
N ASP A 1223 23.82 0.89 -11.00
CA ASP A 1223 23.94 -0.27 -11.88
C ASP A 1223 22.56 -0.84 -12.33
N PRO A 1224 21.92 -0.19 -13.32
CA PRO A 1224 20.61 -0.63 -13.81
C PRO A 1224 20.66 -1.99 -14.53
N ASP A 1225 21.82 -2.42 -15.05
CA ASP A 1225 21.95 -3.74 -15.69
C ASP A 1225 21.93 -4.88 -14.66
N THR A 1226 22.63 -4.72 -13.54
CA THR A 1226 22.59 -5.70 -12.44
C THR A 1226 21.18 -5.81 -11.86
N VAL A 1227 20.46 -4.69 -11.72
CA VAL A 1227 19.06 -4.70 -11.28
C VAL A 1227 18.18 -5.44 -12.28
N ALA A 1228 18.34 -5.18 -13.59
CA ALA A 1228 17.59 -5.87 -14.64
C ALA A 1228 17.86 -7.38 -14.65
N GLY A 1229 19.12 -7.80 -14.49
CA GLY A 1229 19.50 -9.22 -14.38
C GLY A 1229 18.91 -9.89 -13.14
N ARG A 1230 18.89 -9.20 -11.98
CA ARG A 1230 18.24 -9.70 -10.75
C ARG A 1230 16.74 -9.93 -10.96
N ILE A 1231 16.05 -9.00 -11.61
CA ILE A 1231 14.62 -9.12 -11.94
C ILE A 1231 14.40 -10.30 -12.90
N ALA A 1232 15.18 -10.39 -13.98
CA ALA A 1232 15.07 -11.46 -14.96
C ALA A 1232 15.26 -12.85 -14.31
N LYS A 1233 16.26 -12.99 -13.43
CA LYS A 1233 16.51 -14.21 -12.66
C LYS A 1233 15.35 -14.57 -11.73
N LEU A 1234 14.73 -13.57 -11.07
CA LEU A 1234 13.59 -13.78 -10.16
C LEU A 1234 12.40 -14.44 -10.86
N ILE A 1235 12.12 -14.05 -12.11
CA ILE A 1235 11.02 -14.59 -12.93
C ILE A 1235 11.48 -15.66 -13.96
N GLY A 1236 12.67 -16.23 -13.76
CA GLY A 1236 13.06 -17.50 -14.39
C GLY A 1236 13.83 -17.40 -15.71
N VAL A 1237 14.32 -16.22 -16.10
CA VAL A 1237 15.23 -16.09 -17.26
C VAL A 1237 16.65 -16.51 -16.84
N GLN A 1238 17.25 -17.46 -17.55
CA GLN A 1238 18.67 -17.77 -17.42
C GLN A 1238 19.48 -16.83 -18.32
N GLU A 1239 20.27 -15.93 -17.73
CA GLU A 1239 21.17 -15.06 -18.50
C GLU A 1239 22.52 -15.74 -18.80
N PRO A 1240 23.12 -15.50 -19.99
CA PRO A 1240 24.56 -15.61 -20.19
C PRO A 1240 25.29 -14.45 -19.49
N ASP A 1241 26.53 -14.69 -19.03
CA ASP A 1241 27.36 -13.74 -18.26
C ASP A 1241 27.36 -12.31 -18.83
N ALA A 1242 27.13 -11.32 -17.96
CA ALA A 1242 26.96 -9.91 -18.30
C ALA A 1242 28.22 -9.26 -18.90
N VAL A 1243 28.04 -8.49 -19.97
CA VAL A 1243 29.05 -7.60 -20.58
C VAL A 1243 28.65 -6.15 -20.33
N THR A 1244 28.95 -5.63 -19.14
CA THR A 1244 29.07 -4.18 -18.91
C THR A 1244 29.91 -3.90 -17.67
N ALA A 1245 30.86 -2.97 -17.79
CA ALA A 1245 31.75 -2.57 -16.69
C ALA A 1245 31.00 -1.64 -15.70
N PRO A 1246 31.19 -1.81 -14.38
CA PRO A 1246 30.53 -1.00 -13.37
C PRO A 1246 30.97 0.47 -13.43
N VAL A 1247 30.01 1.40 -13.32
CA VAL A 1247 30.30 2.81 -13.04
C VAL A 1247 30.66 2.92 -11.56
N THR A 1248 31.88 3.33 -11.27
CA THR A 1248 32.37 3.49 -9.90
C THR A 1248 31.84 4.80 -9.32
N LEU A 1249 31.01 4.71 -8.27
CA LEU A 1249 30.73 5.84 -7.41
C LEU A 1249 32.01 6.22 -6.65
N PRO A 1250 32.38 7.51 -6.57
CA PRO A 1250 33.48 7.94 -5.72
C PRO A 1250 33.12 7.67 -4.24
N VAL A 1251 34.01 6.96 -3.55
CA VAL A 1251 33.94 6.68 -2.10
C VAL A 1251 34.27 7.94 -1.29
#